data_AF-A0A851E9L4-F1
#
_entry.id   AF-A0A851E9L4-F1
#
_cell.length_a   1.000
_cell.length_b   1.000
_cell.length_c   1.000
_cell.angle_alpha   90.00
_cell.angle_beta   90.00
_cell.angle_gamma   90.00
#
_symmetry.space_group_name_H-M   'P 1'
#
loop_
_entity.id
_entity.type
_entity.pdbx_description
1 polymer ?
#
loop_
_entity_poly.entity_id
_entity_poly.type
_entity_poly.pdbx_seq_one_letter_code
_entity_poly.pdbx_strand_id
1 'polypeptide(L)'
;AYRLNRVAAQVARKAADTVTAQTGIRRYVAGAMGPTNRTLSVSPSVERPDYRNITFDELVEAYTEQAKGLLDGGVDILLVETIFDTANAKAALFALQMLFEEEYASRPIFVSGTIVDKSGRTLSGQTGEAFVISVSHSKPLCIGLNCALGAVEMRPFIETIGKCTTVYIICYPNAGLPNTFGGYDETPEVTAEHVKNFALDGLVNIVGGCCGTTPAHIRKIAEAVKSCKPRVPPSPSQGYMLLSGLEPFRIGPYTNFVNIGERCNVAGSRKFAKLIMAGNYEEALSVAKLQVEMGAQILDINMDDGMLDGPTAMTRFCNLISSEPDIAKVPLCIDSSNFSVIEAGLKCCQGKCIVNSISLKEGEEDFLEKARKIKLYGAAVVVMAFDEVGQATETETKIAICSRAYHLLVKKVHFNPNDIIFDPNILTIGTGMEEHNLYAINFINATKTIKETLPGARISGGLSNLSFSFRGMDAIREAMHGVFLYHAIKYGMDMGIVNAGNLPVYDDIHKELLQLCENLIWNRDPDATEKLLHYAQNHAQGGRKIVQTDEWRKGSVEERLEYALIKGIEKYVTADTEEARLNQEKYPRPLNVIEGPLMNGMKIVGDLFGAGKMFLPQVIKSARVMKKAVGHLIPYMEKEREERRAKQGSTEEEARY
;
A
#
# COMPACT_ATOMS: atom_id res chain seq x y z
N ALA A 1 -7.76 -29.46 -20.07
CA ALA A 1 -6.71 -29.74 -19.06
C ALA A 1 -7.13 -30.74 -17.97
N TYR A 2 -8.43 -30.91 -17.71
CA TYR A 2 -8.99 -31.72 -16.63
C TYR A 2 -8.42 -33.15 -16.52
N ARG A 3 -8.46 -33.93 -17.62
CA ARG A 3 -8.06 -35.35 -17.62
C ARG A 3 -6.61 -35.55 -17.19
N LEU A 4 -5.70 -34.69 -17.65
CA LEU A 4 -4.28 -34.78 -17.29
C LEU A 4 -4.09 -34.62 -15.78
N ASN A 5 -4.73 -33.60 -15.20
CA ASN A 5 -4.67 -33.33 -13.76
C ASN A 5 -5.28 -34.48 -12.93
N ARG A 6 -6.45 -35.00 -13.34
CA ARG A 6 -7.09 -36.12 -12.65
C ARG A 6 -6.22 -37.37 -12.64
N VAL A 7 -5.66 -37.74 -13.79
CA VAL A 7 -4.79 -38.92 -13.90
C VAL A 7 -3.49 -38.71 -13.13
N ALA A 8 -2.88 -37.53 -13.21
CA ALA A 8 -1.66 -37.20 -12.48
C ALA A 8 -1.86 -37.33 -10.95
N ALA A 9 -2.95 -36.76 -10.43
CA ALA A 9 -3.32 -36.87 -9.02
C ALA A 9 -3.57 -38.33 -8.59
N GLN A 10 -4.23 -39.14 -9.42
CA GLN A 10 -4.46 -40.57 -9.13
C GLN A 10 -3.16 -41.39 -9.11
N VAL A 11 -2.23 -41.10 -10.02
CA VAL A 11 -0.91 -41.75 -10.03
C VAL A 11 -0.13 -41.39 -8.76
N ALA A 12 -0.12 -40.11 -8.39
CA ALA A 12 0.52 -39.63 -7.17
C ALA A 12 -0.14 -40.25 -5.91
N ARG A 13 -1.47 -40.33 -5.87
CA ARG A 13 -2.24 -40.97 -4.79
C ARG A 13 -1.87 -42.44 -4.62
N LYS A 14 -1.83 -43.20 -5.71
CA LYS A 14 -1.43 -44.62 -5.67
C LYS A 14 -0.04 -44.80 -5.07
N ALA A 15 0.92 -43.95 -5.44
CA ALA A 15 2.26 -43.98 -4.85
C ALA A 15 2.25 -43.61 -3.36
N ALA A 16 1.54 -42.54 -2.99
CA ALA A 16 1.40 -42.10 -1.61
C ALA A 16 0.78 -43.18 -0.71
N ASP A 17 -0.28 -43.83 -1.17
CA ASP A 17 -0.98 -44.88 -0.43
C ASP A 17 -0.11 -46.14 -0.30
N THR A 18 0.62 -46.50 -1.35
CA THR A 18 1.57 -47.63 -1.33
C THR A 18 2.67 -47.41 -0.28
N VAL A 19 3.30 -46.22 -0.28
CA VAL A 19 4.34 -45.89 0.71
C VAL A 19 3.76 -45.76 2.12
N THR A 20 2.53 -45.25 2.25
CA THR A 20 1.82 -45.20 3.53
C THR A 20 1.63 -46.61 4.10
N ALA A 21 1.15 -47.55 3.28
CA ALA A 21 0.96 -48.94 3.69
C ALA A 21 2.29 -49.63 4.07
N GLN A 22 3.38 -49.33 3.35
CA GLN A 22 4.71 -49.92 3.61
C GLN A 22 5.38 -49.36 4.87
N THR A 23 5.21 -48.06 5.16
CA THR A 23 5.96 -47.37 6.22
C THR A 23 5.14 -47.08 7.47
N GLY A 24 3.82 -47.18 7.40
CA GLY A 24 2.88 -46.76 8.45
C GLY A 24 2.75 -45.24 8.60
N ILE A 25 3.56 -44.43 7.89
CA ILE A 25 3.52 -42.98 7.96
C ILE A 25 2.75 -42.46 6.74
N ARG A 26 1.65 -41.73 6.99
CA ARG A 26 0.83 -41.12 5.92
C ARG A 26 1.67 -40.24 5.00
N ARG A 27 1.39 -40.34 3.71
CA ARG A 27 1.88 -39.43 2.65
C ARG A 27 0.71 -38.60 2.12
N TYR A 28 1.03 -37.39 1.70
CA TYR A 28 0.05 -36.43 1.19
C TYR A 28 0.31 -36.16 -0.29
N VAL A 29 -0.74 -35.90 -1.05
CA VAL A 29 -0.64 -35.47 -2.46
C VAL A 29 -0.99 -34.00 -2.56
N ALA A 30 -0.05 -33.20 -3.03
CA ALA A 30 -0.27 -31.81 -3.41
C ALA A 30 -0.59 -31.72 -4.90
N GLY A 31 -1.73 -31.13 -5.25
CA GLY A 31 -2.10 -30.80 -6.62
C GLY A 31 -1.43 -29.51 -7.06
N ALA A 32 -0.35 -29.62 -7.83
CA ALA A 32 0.42 -28.50 -8.33
C ALA A 32 -0.34 -27.69 -9.40
N MET A 33 -0.37 -26.37 -9.23
CA MET A 33 -0.94 -25.39 -10.15
C MET A 33 0.14 -24.34 -10.43
N GLY A 34 0.78 -24.46 -11.60
CA GLY A 34 1.84 -23.54 -12.04
C GLY A 34 1.28 -22.25 -12.68
N PRO A 35 2.14 -21.25 -12.93
CA PRO A 35 1.75 -19.86 -13.22
C PRO A 35 1.27 -19.58 -14.67
N THR A 36 1.21 -20.60 -15.53
CA THR A 36 1.12 -20.49 -17.01
C THR A 36 2.32 -19.75 -17.64
N ASN A 37 2.28 -19.45 -18.94
CA ASN A 37 3.28 -18.63 -19.64
C ASN A 37 2.77 -17.21 -19.97
N ARG A 38 1.62 -16.81 -19.41
CA ARG A 38 0.99 -15.51 -19.63
C ARG A 38 1.09 -14.65 -18.37
N THR A 39 1.05 -13.33 -18.52
CA THR A 39 1.14 -12.35 -17.43
C THR A 39 -0.08 -11.44 -17.44
N LEU A 40 -0.68 -11.21 -16.27
CA LEU A 40 -1.73 -10.22 -16.06
C LEU A 40 -1.18 -8.86 -15.65
N SER A 41 -0.06 -8.82 -14.93
CA SER A 41 0.50 -7.56 -14.43
C SER A 41 1.48 -6.90 -15.40
N VAL A 42 2.12 -7.67 -16.28
CA VAL A 42 3.16 -7.21 -17.20
C VAL A 42 2.70 -7.32 -18.65
N SER A 43 2.93 -6.27 -19.45
CA SER A 43 2.67 -6.32 -20.90
C SER A 43 3.73 -7.18 -21.61
N PRO A 44 3.34 -7.99 -22.61
CA PRO A 44 4.29 -8.67 -23.48
C PRO A 44 5.00 -7.73 -24.47
N SER A 45 4.61 -6.45 -24.54
CA SER A 45 5.20 -5.45 -25.43
C SER A 45 5.56 -4.18 -24.67
N VAL A 46 6.82 -3.74 -24.79
CA VAL A 46 7.32 -2.49 -24.21
C VAL A 46 6.63 -1.27 -24.86
N GLU A 47 6.30 -1.36 -26.15
CA GLU A 47 5.65 -0.28 -26.91
C GLU A 47 4.16 -0.13 -26.58
N ARG A 48 3.53 -1.17 -25.99
CA ARG A 48 2.13 -1.12 -25.54
C ARG A 48 2.01 -1.53 -24.07
N PRO A 49 2.39 -0.64 -23.13
CA PRO A 49 2.38 -0.96 -21.70
C PRO A 49 0.98 -1.24 -21.12
N ASP A 50 -0.09 -0.79 -21.79
CA ASP A 50 -1.49 -1.03 -21.42
C ASP A 50 -2.01 -2.43 -21.79
N TYR A 51 -1.38 -3.10 -22.75
CA TYR A 51 -1.87 -4.36 -23.31
C TYR A 51 -1.56 -5.57 -22.42
N ARG A 52 -2.49 -6.53 -22.38
CA ARG A 52 -2.31 -7.86 -21.79
C ARG A 52 -2.76 -8.94 -22.78
N ASN A 53 -2.04 -10.05 -22.83
CA ASN A 53 -2.31 -11.16 -23.75
C ASN A 53 -3.24 -12.25 -23.18
N ILE A 54 -3.70 -12.05 -21.95
CA ILE A 54 -4.66 -12.88 -21.23
C ILE A 54 -5.46 -11.97 -20.28
N THR A 55 -6.68 -12.36 -19.98
CA THR A 55 -7.54 -11.68 -18.99
C THR A 55 -7.65 -12.49 -17.70
N PHE A 56 -8.09 -11.82 -16.63
CA PHE A 56 -8.28 -12.47 -15.33
C PHE A 56 -9.29 -13.62 -15.42
N ASP A 57 -10.41 -13.39 -16.11
CA ASP A 57 -11.48 -14.39 -16.26
C ASP A 57 -11.03 -15.63 -17.05
N GLU A 58 -10.24 -15.45 -18.13
CA GLU A 58 -9.66 -16.57 -18.88
C GLU A 58 -8.72 -17.42 -18.01
N LEU A 59 -7.94 -16.79 -17.11
CA LEU A 59 -7.11 -17.53 -16.16
C LEU A 59 -7.95 -18.23 -15.08
N VAL A 60 -9.00 -17.58 -14.57
CA VAL A 60 -9.93 -18.20 -13.62
C VAL A 60 -10.56 -19.45 -14.24
N GLU A 61 -11.02 -19.38 -15.49
CA GLU A 61 -11.59 -20.54 -16.20
C GLU A 61 -10.57 -21.68 -16.32
N ALA A 62 -9.35 -21.37 -16.77
CA ALA A 62 -8.28 -22.36 -16.92
C ALA A 62 -7.90 -23.02 -15.58
N TYR A 63 -7.74 -22.22 -14.52
CA TYR A 63 -7.43 -22.73 -13.18
C TYR A 63 -8.60 -23.51 -12.58
N THR A 64 -9.84 -23.13 -12.86
CA THR A 64 -11.04 -23.88 -12.45
C THR A 64 -11.03 -25.27 -13.07
N GLU A 65 -10.78 -25.39 -14.38
CA GLU A 65 -10.72 -26.68 -15.08
C GLU A 65 -9.59 -27.58 -14.52
N GLN A 66 -8.43 -26.98 -14.26
CA GLN A 66 -7.30 -27.68 -13.63
C GLN A 66 -7.64 -28.16 -12.22
N ALA A 67 -8.18 -27.28 -11.38
CA ALA A 67 -8.50 -27.56 -9.98
C ALA A 67 -9.56 -28.66 -9.84
N LYS A 68 -10.63 -28.64 -10.65
CA LYS A 68 -11.62 -29.73 -10.69
C LYS A 68 -10.95 -31.08 -10.97
N GLY A 69 -10.05 -31.13 -11.95
CA GLY A 69 -9.30 -32.34 -12.27
C GLY A 69 -8.48 -32.86 -11.08
N LEU A 70 -7.77 -31.96 -10.38
CA LEU A 70 -6.98 -32.30 -9.19
C LEU A 70 -7.86 -32.79 -8.03
N LEU A 71 -8.95 -32.09 -7.74
CA LEU A 71 -9.88 -32.41 -6.66
C LEU A 71 -10.55 -33.78 -6.89
N ASP A 72 -11.04 -34.03 -8.09
CA ASP A 72 -11.63 -35.33 -8.48
C ASP A 72 -10.58 -36.46 -8.53
N GLY A 73 -9.32 -36.10 -8.76
CA GLY A 73 -8.18 -37.00 -8.64
C GLY A 73 -7.80 -37.33 -7.20
N GLY A 74 -8.42 -36.67 -6.22
CA GLY A 74 -8.28 -36.96 -4.80
C GLY A 74 -7.02 -36.39 -4.16
N VAL A 75 -6.62 -35.17 -4.51
CA VAL A 75 -5.50 -34.46 -3.83
C VAL A 75 -5.85 -34.10 -2.37
N ASP A 76 -4.86 -34.07 -1.48
CA ASP A 76 -5.04 -33.61 -0.10
C ASP A 76 -4.89 -32.08 0.03
N ILE A 77 -4.05 -31.49 -0.81
CA ILE A 77 -3.61 -30.08 -0.77
C ILE A 77 -3.64 -29.53 -2.20
N LEU A 78 -3.99 -28.25 -2.37
CA LEU A 78 -3.79 -27.53 -3.63
C LEU A 78 -2.60 -26.58 -3.49
N LEU A 79 -1.64 -26.66 -4.40
CA LEU A 79 -0.37 -25.92 -4.34
C LEU A 79 -0.30 -24.98 -5.55
N VAL A 80 -0.53 -23.69 -5.32
CA VAL A 80 -0.29 -22.64 -6.33
C VAL A 80 1.17 -22.24 -6.22
N GLU A 81 1.99 -22.60 -7.20
CA GLU A 81 3.45 -22.52 -7.09
C GLU A 81 4.15 -21.84 -8.25
N THR A 82 5.43 -21.52 -8.04
CA THR A 82 6.30 -20.85 -9.00
C THR A 82 5.70 -19.51 -9.45
N ILE A 83 5.08 -18.79 -8.53
CA ILE A 83 4.34 -17.57 -8.85
C ILE A 83 5.35 -16.47 -9.20
N PHE A 84 5.46 -16.16 -10.48
CA PHE A 84 6.20 -15.00 -10.98
C PHE A 84 5.33 -13.74 -11.11
N ASP A 85 4.01 -13.91 -11.23
CA ASP A 85 3.00 -12.85 -11.33
C ASP A 85 1.90 -13.07 -10.30
N THR A 86 1.80 -12.19 -9.31
CA THR A 86 0.82 -12.30 -8.23
C THR A 86 -0.62 -12.19 -8.70
N ALA A 87 -0.88 -11.46 -9.78
CA ALA A 87 -2.24 -11.38 -10.34
C ALA A 87 -2.71 -12.74 -10.87
N ASN A 88 -1.82 -13.55 -11.46
CA ASN A 88 -2.14 -14.91 -11.87
C ASN A 88 -2.47 -15.80 -10.67
N ALA A 89 -1.71 -15.65 -9.58
CA ALA A 89 -1.98 -16.38 -8.34
C ALA A 89 -3.34 -15.98 -7.76
N LYS A 90 -3.70 -14.69 -7.77
CA LYS A 90 -5.02 -14.22 -7.36
C LYS A 90 -6.14 -14.84 -8.21
N ALA A 91 -5.95 -14.98 -9.54
CA ALA A 91 -6.90 -15.69 -10.40
C ALA A 91 -7.06 -17.17 -10.02
N ALA A 92 -5.95 -17.86 -9.73
CA ALA A 92 -5.99 -19.24 -9.25
C ALA A 92 -6.71 -19.36 -7.90
N LEU A 93 -6.40 -18.48 -6.94
CA LEU A 93 -7.02 -18.47 -5.61
C LEU A 93 -8.52 -18.16 -5.69
N PHE A 94 -8.91 -17.24 -6.57
CA PHE A 94 -10.32 -16.92 -6.84
C PHE A 94 -11.07 -18.16 -7.36
N ALA A 95 -10.50 -18.86 -8.36
CA ALA A 95 -11.06 -20.11 -8.88
C ALA A 95 -11.23 -21.18 -7.78
N LEU A 96 -10.22 -21.34 -6.90
CA LEU A 96 -10.29 -22.30 -5.79
C LEU A 96 -11.38 -21.94 -4.79
N GLN A 97 -11.50 -20.67 -4.42
CA GLN A 97 -12.52 -20.21 -3.48
C GLN A 97 -13.94 -20.41 -4.03
N MET A 98 -14.19 -20.07 -5.29
CA MET A 98 -15.47 -20.32 -5.94
C MET A 98 -15.84 -21.81 -5.90
N LEU A 99 -14.90 -22.69 -6.28
CA LEU A 99 -15.12 -24.13 -6.22
C LEU A 99 -15.45 -24.63 -4.82
N PHE A 100 -14.84 -24.05 -3.78
CA PHE A 100 -15.13 -24.43 -2.40
C PHE A 100 -16.47 -23.90 -1.87
N GLU A 101 -16.96 -22.79 -2.42
CA GLU A 101 -18.27 -22.24 -2.06
C GLU A 101 -19.41 -23.01 -2.75
N GLU A 102 -19.20 -23.48 -3.99
CA GLU A 102 -20.29 -24.02 -4.82
C GLU A 102 -20.34 -25.54 -4.92
N GLU A 103 -19.19 -26.21 -5.05
CA GLU A 103 -19.14 -27.61 -5.53
C GLU A 103 -18.33 -28.57 -4.63
N TYR A 104 -17.27 -28.10 -3.98
CA TYR A 104 -16.27 -28.95 -3.33
C TYR A 104 -16.07 -28.60 -1.85
N ALA A 105 -15.78 -29.62 -1.04
CA ALA A 105 -15.30 -29.38 0.33
C ALA A 105 -13.92 -28.72 0.30
N SER A 106 -13.74 -27.71 1.16
CA SER A 106 -12.48 -26.96 1.25
C SER A 106 -11.27 -27.86 1.54
N ARG A 107 -10.16 -27.60 0.83
CA ARG A 107 -8.85 -28.23 1.04
C ARG A 107 -7.83 -27.18 1.44
N PRO A 108 -6.78 -27.55 2.20
CA PRO A 108 -5.67 -26.65 2.46
C PRO A 108 -5.03 -26.15 1.15
N ILE A 109 -4.79 -24.84 1.09
CA ILE A 109 -4.08 -24.19 -0.01
C ILE A 109 -2.66 -23.88 0.44
N PHE A 110 -1.68 -24.25 -0.38
CA PHE A 110 -0.30 -23.79 -0.29
C PHE A 110 -0.03 -22.77 -1.40
N VAL A 111 0.72 -21.73 -1.08
CA VAL A 111 1.07 -20.66 -2.01
C VAL A 111 2.59 -20.47 -2.02
N SER A 112 3.23 -20.62 -3.17
CA SER A 112 4.69 -20.49 -3.29
C SER A 112 5.08 -19.50 -4.38
N GLY A 113 5.72 -18.41 -3.96
CA GLY A 113 6.26 -17.37 -4.83
C GLY A 113 7.62 -17.73 -5.42
N THR A 114 8.01 -17.01 -6.46
CA THR A 114 9.37 -17.09 -7.01
C THR A 114 9.99 -15.71 -7.07
N ILE A 115 11.07 -15.52 -6.32
CA ILE A 115 11.93 -14.34 -6.37
C ILE A 115 13.00 -14.58 -7.42
N VAL A 116 13.12 -13.68 -8.39
CA VAL A 116 13.92 -13.92 -9.60
C VAL A 116 15.40 -13.58 -9.41
N ASP A 117 15.74 -12.70 -8.47
CA ASP A 117 17.11 -12.25 -8.25
C ASP A 117 17.35 -11.75 -6.80
N LYS A 118 18.54 -11.21 -6.57
CA LYS A 118 18.96 -10.68 -5.25
C LYS A 118 18.25 -9.38 -4.85
N SER A 119 17.45 -8.76 -5.72
CA SER A 119 16.63 -7.61 -5.36
C SER A 119 15.47 -7.98 -4.45
N GLY A 120 15.13 -9.26 -4.32
CA GLY A 120 14.03 -9.71 -3.46
C GLY A 120 12.65 -9.47 -4.05
N ARG A 121 12.54 -9.36 -5.38
CA ARG A 121 11.28 -9.11 -6.10
C ARG A 121 10.87 -10.30 -6.98
N THR A 122 9.56 -10.45 -7.16
CA THR A 122 8.99 -11.31 -8.20
C THR A 122 9.28 -10.75 -9.59
N LEU A 123 9.00 -11.51 -10.65
CA LEU A 123 9.10 -11.00 -12.02
C LEU A 123 8.16 -9.79 -12.25
N SER A 124 6.99 -9.77 -11.60
CA SER A 124 6.07 -8.64 -11.60
C SER A 124 6.51 -7.44 -10.74
N GLY A 125 7.72 -7.48 -10.17
CA GLY A 125 8.33 -6.39 -9.40
C GLY A 125 7.90 -6.32 -7.93
N GLN A 126 7.11 -7.27 -7.44
CA GLN A 126 6.53 -7.22 -6.10
C GLN A 126 7.50 -7.79 -5.05
N THR A 127 7.61 -7.12 -3.90
CA THR A 127 8.41 -7.61 -2.77
C THR A 127 7.76 -8.82 -2.09
N GLY A 128 8.55 -9.64 -1.39
CA GLY A 128 8.03 -10.80 -0.64
C GLY A 128 6.95 -10.44 0.39
N GLU A 129 7.07 -9.30 1.08
CA GLU A 129 6.04 -8.85 2.03
C GLU A 129 4.73 -8.45 1.33
N ALA A 130 4.82 -7.69 0.24
CA ALA A 130 3.66 -7.29 -0.55
C ALA A 130 2.94 -8.51 -1.16
N PHE A 131 3.72 -9.50 -1.62
CA PHE A 131 3.19 -10.78 -2.10
C PHE A 131 2.36 -11.49 -1.02
N VAL A 132 2.90 -11.64 0.19
CA VAL A 132 2.17 -12.23 1.33
C VAL A 132 0.85 -11.51 1.57
N ILE A 133 0.86 -10.18 1.63
CA ILE A 133 -0.36 -9.37 1.84
C ILE A 133 -1.39 -9.64 0.73
N SER A 134 -0.94 -9.67 -0.53
CA SER A 134 -1.79 -9.81 -1.72
C SER A 134 -2.55 -11.15 -1.75
N VAL A 135 -1.93 -12.21 -1.25
CA VAL A 135 -2.51 -13.58 -1.29
C VAL A 135 -3.11 -14.03 0.04
N SER A 136 -2.96 -13.26 1.12
CA SER A 136 -3.42 -13.66 2.47
C SER A 136 -4.93 -13.87 2.59
N HIS A 137 -5.73 -13.23 1.72
CA HIS A 137 -7.19 -13.35 1.71
C HIS A 137 -7.67 -14.79 1.46
N SER A 138 -6.86 -15.62 0.79
CA SER A 138 -7.17 -17.03 0.55
C SER A 138 -6.98 -17.94 1.77
N LYS A 139 -6.47 -17.38 2.88
CA LYS A 139 -6.17 -18.11 4.13
C LYS A 139 -5.34 -19.37 3.87
N PRO A 140 -4.18 -19.25 3.20
CA PRO A 140 -3.36 -20.41 2.89
C PRO A 140 -2.88 -21.07 4.19
N LEU A 141 -2.79 -22.39 4.21
CA LEU A 141 -2.20 -23.12 5.33
C LEU A 141 -0.68 -22.89 5.37
N CYS A 142 -0.08 -22.72 4.19
CA CYS A 142 1.36 -22.55 4.03
C CYS A 142 1.67 -21.52 2.94
N ILE A 143 2.67 -20.67 3.18
CA ILE A 143 3.20 -19.72 2.20
C ILE A 143 4.71 -19.83 2.13
N GLY A 144 5.32 -19.58 0.97
CA GLY A 144 6.77 -19.42 0.93
C GLY A 144 7.31 -19.31 -0.47
N LEU A 145 8.48 -19.89 -0.72
CA LEU A 145 9.25 -19.67 -1.96
C LEU A 145 9.80 -20.94 -2.57
N ASN A 146 9.89 -20.94 -3.90
CA ASN A 146 10.51 -21.99 -4.68
C ASN A 146 11.12 -21.49 -5.98
N CYS A 147 11.99 -22.33 -6.56
CA CYS A 147 12.66 -22.11 -7.84
C CYS A 147 13.53 -20.84 -7.86
N ALA A 148 14.10 -20.52 -9.03
CA ALA A 148 15.01 -19.43 -9.38
C ALA A 148 16.34 -19.37 -8.60
N LEU A 149 16.28 -19.45 -7.27
CA LEU A 149 17.40 -19.29 -6.36
C LEU A 149 17.79 -20.61 -5.69
N GLY A 150 19.07 -20.72 -5.34
CA GLY A 150 19.56 -21.72 -4.41
C GLY A 150 19.16 -21.38 -2.97
N ALA A 151 19.46 -22.30 -2.04
CA ALA A 151 19.13 -22.10 -0.63
C ALA A 151 19.83 -20.86 -0.05
N VAL A 152 21.11 -20.63 -0.35
CA VAL A 152 21.87 -19.50 0.21
C VAL A 152 21.24 -18.16 -0.15
N GLU A 153 20.88 -17.96 -1.42
CA GLU A 153 20.28 -16.72 -1.92
C GLU A 153 18.84 -16.53 -1.43
N MET A 154 18.09 -17.61 -1.23
CA MET A 154 16.68 -17.55 -0.84
C MET A 154 16.47 -17.23 0.66
N ARG A 155 17.50 -17.49 1.49
CA ARG A 155 17.45 -17.33 2.95
C ARG A 155 16.90 -15.98 3.46
N PRO A 156 17.44 -14.81 3.05
CA PRO A 156 16.96 -13.53 3.55
C PRO A 156 15.48 -13.29 3.24
N PHE A 157 15.00 -13.79 2.10
CA PHE A 157 13.60 -13.59 1.68
C PHE A 157 12.63 -14.47 2.47
N ILE A 158 13.02 -15.71 2.78
CA ILE A 158 12.26 -16.58 3.67
C ILE A 158 12.17 -16.00 5.08
N GLU A 159 13.26 -15.43 5.60
CA GLU A 159 13.25 -14.79 6.91
C GLU A 159 12.28 -13.60 6.96
N THR A 160 12.31 -12.74 5.93
CA THR A 160 11.37 -11.61 5.80
C THR A 160 9.91 -12.08 5.72
N ILE A 161 9.61 -13.05 4.85
CA ILE A 161 8.26 -13.62 4.72
C ILE A 161 7.81 -14.24 6.06
N GLY A 162 8.69 -14.98 6.73
CA GLY A 162 8.42 -15.61 8.02
C GLY A 162 8.10 -14.61 9.14
N LYS A 163 8.62 -13.39 9.09
CA LYS A 163 8.26 -12.32 10.05
C LYS A 163 6.91 -11.68 9.76
N CYS A 164 6.40 -11.83 8.54
CA CYS A 164 5.23 -11.10 8.05
C CYS A 164 3.95 -11.94 7.99
N THR A 165 4.02 -13.22 8.36
CA THR A 165 2.86 -14.13 8.26
C THR A 165 2.72 -15.07 9.44
N THR A 166 1.47 -15.34 9.79
CA THR A 166 1.07 -16.26 10.87
C THR A 166 0.91 -17.69 10.39
N VAL A 167 1.03 -17.93 9.09
CA VAL A 167 0.88 -19.28 8.50
C VAL A 167 2.22 -20.01 8.48
N TYR A 168 2.19 -21.29 8.15
CA TYR A 168 3.41 -22.10 8.03
C TYR A 168 4.25 -21.66 6.84
N ILE A 169 5.57 -21.88 6.91
CA ILE A 169 6.50 -21.56 5.81
C ILE A 169 6.93 -22.81 5.04
N ILE A 170 6.76 -22.79 3.72
CA ILE A 170 7.27 -23.81 2.79
C ILE A 170 8.44 -23.26 1.98
N CYS A 171 9.54 -23.99 1.89
CA CYS A 171 10.71 -23.56 1.13
C CYS A 171 11.33 -24.74 0.39
N TYR A 172 11.43 -24.64 -0.93
CA TYR A 172 12.00 -25.70 -1.77
C TYR A 172 12.87 -25.09 -2.88
N PRO A 173 14.12 -24.72 -2.54
CA PRO A 173 15.04 -24.06 -3.47
C PRO A 173 15.54 -25.01 -4.57
N ASN A 174 16.23 -24.44 -5.56
CA ASN A 174 16.98 -25.22 -6.54
C ASN A 174 18.25 -25.84 -5.89
N ALA A 175 18.83 -26.85 -6.55
CA ALA A 175 20.16 -27.37 -6.23
C ALA A 175 21.26 -26.38 -6.67
N GLY A 176 21.30 -25.22 -5.99
CA GLY A 176 22.13 -24.08 -6.38
C GLY A 176 21.58 -23.29 -7.58
N LEU A 177 22.38 -22.36 -8.07
CA LEU A 177 22.08 -21.61 -9.30
C LEU A 177 22.40 -22.46 -10.54
N PRO A 178 21.66 -22.29 -11.65
CA PRO A 178 21.95 -23.03 -12.88
C PRO A 178 23.35 -22.65 -13.41
N ASN A 179 24.09 -23.66 -13.87
CA ASN A 179 25.39 -23.46 -14.51
C ASN A 179 25.23 -22.98 -15.97
N THR A 180 26.34 -22.67 -16.64
CA THR A 180 26.33 -22.17 -18.03
C THR A 180 25.72 -23.14 -19.05
N PHE A 181 25.57 -24.41 -18.70
CA PHE A 181 24.94 -25.44 -19.53
C PHE A 181 23.48 -25.72 -19.13
N GLY A 182 22.91 -24.93 -18.21
CA GLY A 182 21.54 -25.11 -17.70
C GLY A 182 21.38 -26.29 -16.73
N GLY A 183 22.49 -26.90 -16.30
CA GLY A 183 22.52 -27.93 -15.27
C GLY A 183 22.67 -27.35 -13.86
N TYR A 184 22.70 -28.23 -12.86
CA TYR A 184 22.84 -27.88 -11.44
C TYR A 184 23.97 -28.70 -10.82
N ASP A 185 24.96 -28.01 -10.25
CA ASP A 185 26.19 -28.62 -9.75
C ASP A 185 26.18 -28.86 -8.23
N GLU A 186 25.18 -28.32 -7.50
CA GLU A 186 25.08 -28.51 -6.06
C GLU A 186 24.75 -29.97 -5.74
N THR A 187 25.50 -30.55 -4.79
CA THR A 187 25.37 -31.95 -4.41
C THR A 187 24.28 -32.16 -3.35
N PRO A 188 23.76 -33.40 -3.19
CA PRO A 188 22.81 -33.73 -2.13
C PRO A 188 23.23 -33.29 -0.73
N GLU A 189 24.50 -33.44 -0.40
CA GLU A 189 25.08 -33.08 0.90
C GLU A 189 25.05 -31.56 1.12
N VAL A 190 25.45 -30.78 0.11
CA VAL A 190 25.49 -29.31 0.19
C VAL A 190 24.08 -28.73 0.29
N THR A 191 23.15 -29.17 -0.55
CA THR A 191 21.75 -28.70 -0.47
C THR A 191 21.14 -29.02 0.90
N ALA A 192 21.39 -30.24 1.41
CA ALA A 192 20.87 -30.64 2.72
C ALA A 192 21.47 -29.83 3.87
N GLU A 193 22.76 -29.48 3.81
CA GLU A 193 23.40 -28.61 4.79
C GLU A 193 22.76 -27.22 4.82
N HIS A 194 22.57 -26.60 3.65
CA HIS A 194 21.93 -25.29 3.56
C HIS A 194 20.48 -25.29 4.09
N VAL A 195 19.68 -26.29 3.70
CA VAL A 195 18.29 -26.43 4.16
C VAL A 195 18.22 -26.77 5.65
N LYS A 196 19.17 -27.55 6.19
CA LYS A 196 19.26 -27.83 7.63
C LYS A 196 19.46 -26.55 8.43
N ASN A 197 20.30 -25.63 7.97
CA ASN A 197 20.51 -24.35 8.65
C ASN A 197 19.20 -23.55 8.74
N PHE A 198 18.33 -23.59 7.73
CA PHE A 198 17.02 -22.94 7.79
C PHE A 198 16.14 -23.55 8.87
N ALA A 199 16.15 -24.89 8.99
CA ALA A 199 15.37 -25.60 9.98
C ALA A 199 15.89 -25.36 11.41
N LEU A 200 17.21 -25.34 11.61
CA LEU A 200 17.85 -25.05 12.90
C LEU A 200 17.54 -23.63 13.39
N ASP A 201 17.53 -22.66 12.47
CA ASP A 201 17.21 -21.27 12.76
C ASP A 201 15.70 -21.00 12.88
N GLY A 202 14.87 -22.05 12.77
CA GLY A 202 13.42 -21.95 12.93
C GLY A 202 12.74 -21.13 11.84
N LEU A 203 13.25 -21.15 10.61
CA LEU A 203 12.72 -20.36 9.49
C LEU A 203 11.61 -21.06 8.70
N VAL A 204 11.58 -22.39 8.72
CA VAL A 204 10.74 -23.22 7.83
C VAL A 204 9.89 -24.25 8.59
N ASN A 205 8.77 -24.63 7.99
CA ASN A 205 7.88 -25.68 8.47
C ASN A 205 7.85 -26.88 7.51
N ILE A 206 7.96 -26.61 6.20
CA ILE A 206 8.00 -27.61 5.13
C ILE A 206 9.21 -27.30 4.25
N VAL A 207 10.00 -28.32 3.94
CA VAL A 207 11.17 -28.21 3.06
C VAL A 207 11.09 -29.20 1.92
N GLY A 208 11.71 -28.85 0.79
CA GLY A 208 11.79 -29.70 -0.38
C GLY A 208 12.90 -29.26 -1.33
N GLY A 209 12.76 -29.64 -2.60
CA GLY A 209 13.65 -29.24 -3.67
C GLY A 209 12.89 -28.93 -4.95
N CYS A 210 13.43 -28.02 -5.77
CA CYS A 210 12.89 -27.68 -7.09
C CYS A 210 13.88 -28.13 -8.19
N CYS A 211 14.25 -27.27 -9.13
CA CYS A 211 15.11 -27.62 -10.25
C CYS A 211 16.50 -28.10 -9.79
N GLY A 212 17.01 -29.15 -10.44
CA GLY A 212 18.28 -29.80 -10.11
C GLY A 212 18.22 -30.82 -8.97
N THR A 213 17.16 -30.81 -8.16
CA THR A 213 17.05 -31.74 -7.03
C THR A 213 16.61 -33.13 -7.47
N THR A 214 17.07 -34.15 -6.75
CA THR A 214 16.83 -35.58 -7.06
C THR A 214 16.40 -36.35 -5.80
N PRO A 215 15.96 -37.62 -5.89
CA PRO A 215 15.67 -38.42 -4.70
C PRO A 215 16.84 -38.54 -3.72
N ALA A 216 18.09 -38.45 -4.19
CA ALA A 216 19.27 -38.41 -3.32
C ALA A 216 19.31 -37.12 -2.47
N HIS A 217 19.00 -35.97 -3.08
CA HIS A 217 18.85 -34.70 -2.37
C HIS A 217 17.74 -34.78 -1.32
N ILE A 218 16.56 -35.27 -1.70
CA ILE A 218 15.41 -35.38 -0.77
C ILE A 218 15.73 -36.30 0.41
N ARG A 219 16.46 -37.40 0.18
CA ARG A 219 16.92 -38.28 1.26
C ARG A 219 17.83 -37.54 2.24
N LYS A 220 18.82 -36.82 1.74
CA LYS A 220 19.75 -36.05 2.58
C LYS A 220 19.07 -34.92 3.33
N ILE A 221 18.15 -34.18 2.69
CA ILE A 221 17.33 -33.17 3.33
C ILE A 221 16.51 -33.80 4.46
N ALA A 222 15.82 -34.91 4.20
CA ALA A 222 15.00 -35.61 5.20
C ALA A 222 15.81 -36.10 6.41
N GLU A 223 17.01 -36.66 6.18
CA GLU A 223 17.95 -37.04 7.24
C GLU A 223 18.38 -35.82 8.08
N ALA A 224 18.71 -34.73 7.40
CA ALA A 224 19.25 -33.52 8.03
C ALA A 224 18.23 -32.78 8.91
N VAL A 225 16.95 -32.72 8.50
CA VAL A 225 15.91 -31.99 9.23
C VAL A 225 15.12 -32.83 10.24
N LYS A 226 15.35 -34.15 10.28
CA LYS A 226 14.56 -35.11 11.10
C LYS A 226 14.43 -34.74 12.59
N SER A 227 15.48 -34.18 13.18
CA SER A 227 15.53 -33.78 14.60
C SER A 227 15.31 -32.28 14.83
N CYS A 228 15.08 -31.51 13.78
CA CYS A 228 14.89 -30.06 13.90
C CYS A 228 13.46 -29.75 14.36
N LYS A 229 13.32 -28.70 15.17
CA LYS A 229 12.00 -28.20 15.57
C LYS A 229 11.45 -27.30 14.46
N PRO A 230 10.19 -27.46 14.03
CA PRO A 230 9.58 -26.56 13.05
C PRO A 230 9.53 -25.11 13.55
N ARG A 231 9.52 -24.16 12.62
CA ARG A 231 9.24 -22.74 12.90
C ARG A 231 7.94 -22.59 13.71
N VAL A 232 7.97 -21.73 14.72
CA VAL A 232 6.78 -21.29 15.44
C VAL A 232 6.27 -20.00 14.77
N PRO A 233 5.08 -20.00 14.15
CA PRO A 233 4.55 -18.79 13.54
C PRO A 233 4.36 -17.66 14.57
N PRO A 234 4.65 -16.40 14.22
CA PRO A 234 4.40 -15.27 15.11
C PRO A 234 2.90 -15.09 15.34
N SER A 235 2.55 -14.44 16.45
CA SER A 235 1.17 -14.04 16.70
C SER A 235 0.70 -13.02 15.64
N PRO A 236 -0.59 -13.02 15.27
CA PRO A 236 -1.13 -12.05 14.33
C PRO A 236 -0.87 -10.61 14.78
N SER A 237 -0.43 -9.76 13.85
CA SER A 237 -0.38 -8.31 14.06
C SER A 237 -1.80 -7.79 14.19
N GLN A 238 -2.29 -7.68 15.43
CA GLN A 238 -3.65 -7.23 15.72
C GLN A 238 -3.82 -5.76 15.33
N GLY A 239 -4.97 -5.43 14.74
CA GLY A 239 -5.36 -4.04 14.50
C GLY A 239 -4.74 -3.39 13.26
N TYR A 240 -4.11 -4.14 12.34
CA TYR A 240 -3.54 -3.59 11.11
C TYR A 240 -4.45 -3.82 9.91
N MET A 241 -4.67 -2.76 9.12
CA MET A 241 -5.09 -2.90 7.73
C MET A 241 -3.83 -3.11 6.90
N LEU A 242 -3.85 -4.14 6.07
CA LEU A 242 -2.74 -4.47 5.19
C LEU A 242 -3.18 -4.22 3.75
N LEU A 243 -2.43 -3.38 3.06
CA LEU A 243 -2.58 -3.04 1.64
C LEU A 243 -1.26 -3.29 0.93
N SER A 244 -1.28 -3.34 -0.39
CA SER A 244 -0.04 -3.44 -1.18
C SER A 244 -0.22 -2.94 -2.60
N GLY A 245 0.84 -2.29 -3.10
CA GLY A 245 1.15 -2.24 -4.53
C GLY A 245 2.24 -3.29 -4.83
N LEU A 246 3.37 -2.84 -5.38
CA LEU A 246 4.62 -3.63 -5.40
C LEU A 246 5.27 -3.72 -4.01
N GLU A 247 4.95 -2.77 -3.12
CA GLU A 247 5.48 -2.68 -1.77
C GLU A 247 4.34 -2.77 -0.73
N PRO A 248 4.62 -3.28 0.48
CA PRO A 248 3.60 -3.39 1.52
C PRO A 248 3.27 -2.01 2.07
N PHE A 249 1.99 -1.77 2.36
CA PHE A 249 1.56 -0.59 3.09
C PHE A 249 0.68 -1.02 4.26
N ARG A 250 1.12 -0.71 5.48
CA ARG A 250 0.48 -1.16 6.72
C ARG A 250 -0.06 0.04 7.48
N ILE A 251 -1.34 -0.01 7.82
CA ILE A 251 -2.01 1.03 8.60
C ILE A 251 -2.34 0.43 9.96
N GLY A 252 -1.55 0.76 10.98
CA GLY A 252 -1.75 0.32 12.36
C GLY A 252 -2.28 1.44 13.26
N PRO A 253 -2.46 1.17 14.57
CA PRO A 253 -2.99 2.13 15.54
C PRO A 253 -2.14 3.40 15.71
N TYR A 254 -0.84 3.33 15.38
CA TYR A 254 0.11 4.44 15.50
C TYR A 254 0.53 5.00 14.14
N THR A 255 -0.08 4.53 13.05
CA THR A 255 0.14 5.13 11.74
C THR A 255 -0.54 6.49 11.71
N ASN A 256 0.19 7.53 11.32
CA ASN A 256 -0.38 8.86 11.14
C ASN A 256 -1.40 8.88 9.98
N PHE A 257 -2.09 10.00 9.81
CA PHE A 257 -3.10 10.18 8.77
C PHE A 257 -2.61 9.75 7.38
N VAL A 258 -3.36 8.88 6.73
CA VAL A 258 -3.03 8.33 5.41
C VAL A 258 -3.67 9.18 4.31
N ASN A 259 -2.82 9.69 3.41
CA ASN A 259 -3.24 10.54 2.30
C ASN A 259 -3.55 9.67 1.07
N ILE A 260 -4.81 9.62 0.66
CA ILE A 260 -5.26 9.00 -0.58
C ILE A 260 -5.35 10.11 -1.65
N GLY A 261 -4.53 10.03 -2.70
CA GLY A 261 -4.44 11.09 -3.71
C GLY A 261 -5.69 11.18 -4.60
N GLU A 262 -6.37 12.33 -4.58
CA GLU A 262 -7.68 12.55 -5.24
C GLU A 262 -7.63 12.89 -6.74
N ARG A 263 -6.44 13.17 -7.32
CA ARG A 263 -6.37 13.87 -8.62
C ARG A 263 -6.51 12.98 -9.86
N CYS A 264 -6.46 11.66 -9.70
CA CYS A 264 -6.70 10.72 -10.80
C CYS A 264 -8.20 10.40 -10.92
N ASN A 265 -9.01 11.47 -10.96
CA ASN A 265 -10.46 11.41 -10.93
C ASN A 265 -11.01 12.27 -12.06
N VAL A 266 -11.74 11.65 -12.99
CA VAL A 266 -12.29 12.34 -14.18
C VAL A 266 -13.31 13.42 -13.78
N ALA A 267 -14.16 13.17 -12.78
CA ALA A 267 -15.12 14.16 -12.30
C ALA A 267 -14.46 15.29 -11.47
N GLY A 268 -13.41 14.97 -10.73
CA GLY A 268 -12.77 15.88 -9.75
C GLY A 268 -11.60 16.71 -10.27
N SER A 269 -10.92 16.27 -11.34
CA SER A 269 -9.65 16.85 -11.79
C SER A 269 -9.70 17.25 -13.26
N ARG A 270 -9.84 18.56 -13.53
CA ARG A 270 -9.90 19.12 -14.90
C ARG A 270 -8.72 18.69 -15.79
N LYS A 271 -7.50 18.64 -15.22
CA LYS A 271 -6.31 18.22 -15.96
C LYS A 271 -6.41 16.73 -16.35
N PHE A 272 -6.78 15.89 -15.39
CA PHE A 272 -6.90 14.45 -15.61
C PHE A 272 -8.02 14.12 -16.60
N ALA A 273 -9.20 14.71 -16.41
CA ALA A 273 -10.35 14.58 -17.31
C ALA A 273 -9.97 14.90 -18.76
N LYS A 274 -9.30 16.04 -18.99
CA LYS A 274 -8.84 16.45 -20.33
C LYS A 274 -7.91 15.42 -20.96
N LEU A 275 -6.98 14.85 -20.19
CA LEU A 275 -6.02 13.87 -20.67
C LEU A 275 -6.70 12.54 -21.03
N ILE A 276 -7.56 12.03 -20.14
CA ILE A 276 -8.30 10.77 -20.36
C ILE A 276 -9.26 10.90 -21.54
N MET A 277 -10.04 11.98 -21.62
CA MET A 277 -10.98 12.24 -22.73
C MET A 277 -10.25 12.40 -24.08
N ALA A 278 -9.02 12.93 -24.07
CA ALA A 278 -8.18 13.03 -25.27
C ALA A 278 -7.43 11.73 -25.61
N GLY A 279 -7.59 10.66 -24.81
CA GLY A 279 -6.86 9.40 -24.98
C GLY A 279 -5.37 9.48 -24.62
N ASN A 280 -4.91 10.56 -23.97
CA ASN A 280 -3.52 10.76 -23.59
C ASN A 280 -3.22 10.16 -22.22
N TYR A 281 -3.27 8.83 -22.13
CA TYR A 281 -3.09 8.09 -20.88
C TYR A 281 -1.64 8.14 -20.35
N GLU A 282 -0.64 8.27 -21.23
CA GLU A 282 0.77 8.39 -20.82
C GLU A 282 1.00 9.70 -20.03
N GLU A 283 0.53 10.83 -20.53
CA GLU A 283 0.60 12.08 -19.76
C GLU A 283 -0.28 12.01 -18.49
N ALA A 284 -1.36 11.23 -18.50
CA ALA A 284 -2.18 11.03 -17.29
C ALA A 284 -1.41 10.31 -16.17
N LEU A 285 -0.45 9.42 -16.49
CA LEU A 285 0.44 8.81 -15.49
C LEU A 285 1.27 9.86 -14.75
N SER A 286 1.62 10.99 -15.38
CA SER A 286 2.33 12.08 -14.70
C SER A 286 1.53 12.66 -13.53
N VAL A 287 0.18 12.62 -13.60
CA VAL A 287 -0.69 13.06 -12.51
C VAL A 287 -0.59 12.09 -11.33
N ALA A 288 -0.63 10.78 -11.59
CA ALA A 288 -0.44 9.75 -10.57
C ALA A 288 0.95 9.82 -9.94
N LYS A 289 2.01 9.89 -10.76
CA LYS A 289 3.40 9.99 -10.30
C LYS A 289 3.62 11.21 -9.41
N LEU A 290 3.16 12.38 -9.85
CA LEU A 290 3.27 13.61 -9.08
C LEU A 290 2.58 13.51 -7.72
N GLN A 291 1.42 12.86 -7.62
CA GLN A 291 0.75 12.68 -6.35
C GLN A 291 1.56 11.83 -5.37
N VAL A 292 2.16 10.73 -5.84
CA VAL A 292 3.05 9.89 -5.03
C VAL A 292 4.29 10.68 -4.57
N GLU A 293 4.91 11.44 -5.48
CA GLU A 293 6.04 12.32 -5.14
C GLU A 293 5.67 13.42 -4.15
N MET A 294 4.42 13.88 -4.18
CA MET A 294 3.85 14.84 -3.24
C MET A 294 3.32 14.18 -1.95
N GLY A 295 3.54 12.88 -1.74
CA GLY A 295 3.27 12.18 -0.49
C GLY A 295 1.92 11.46 -0.40
N ALA A 296 1.22 11.24 -1.51
CA ALA A 296 0.11 10.30 -1.55
C ALA A 296 0.63 8.88 -1.29
N GLN A 297 0.05 8.21 -0.30
CA GLN A 297 0.43 6.84 0.10
C GLN A 297 -0.44 5.79 -0.59
N ILE A 298 -1.60 6.21 -1.11
CA ILE A 298 -2.57 5.45 -1.89
C ILE A 298 -3.04 6.37 -3.01
N LEU A 299 -3.38 5.84 -4.18
CA LEU A 299 -3.97 6.64 -5.27
C LEU A 299 -5.43 6.26 -5.49
N ASP A 300 -6.32 7.26 -5.44
CA ASP A 300 -7.71 7.13 -5.83
C ASP A 300 -7.83 7.25 -7.35
N ILE A 301 -8.42 6.24 -7.98
CA ILE A 301 -8.59 6.16 -9.44
C ILE A 301 -10.08 6.13 -9.75
N ASN A 302 -10.60 7.19 -10.35
CA ASN A 302 -11.99 7.27 -10.78
C ASN A 302 -12.07 7.59 -12.28
N MET A 303 -12.82 6.74 -13.01
CA MET A 303 -13.03 6.82 -14.47
C MET A 303 -14.51 7.04 -14.83
N ASP A 304 -15.31 7.50 -13.89
CA ASP A 304 -16.75 7.71 -14.09
C ASP A 304 -16.98 9.01 -14.86
N ASP A 305 -17.47 8.88 -16.09
CA ASP A 305 -18.00 9.96 -16.91
C ASP A 305 -18.93 9.37 -17.98
N GLY A 306 -20.02 10.07 -18.32
CA GLY A 306 -20.99 9.59 -19.31
C GLY A 306 -20.42 9.42 -20.72
N MET A 307 -19.25 10.01 -21.01
CA MET A 307 -18.57 9.92 -22.30
C MET A 307 -17.53 8.79 -22.36
N LEU A 308 -17.28 8.09 -21.25
CA LEU A 308 -16.26 7.03 -21.15
C LEU A 308 -16.89 5.65 -21.00
N ASP A 309 -16.24 4.66 -21.62
CA ASP A 309 -16.45 3.26 -21.25
C ASP A 309 -15.66 2.96 -19.97
N GLY A 310 -16.33 3.12 -18.83
CA GLY A 310 -15.74 3.03 -17.49
C GLY A 310 -14.88 1.78 -17.27
N PRO A 311 -15.39 0.55 -17.50
CA PRO A 311 -14.60 -0.67 -17.32
C PRO A 311 -13.32 -0.71 -18.17
N THR A 312 -13.40 -0.29 -19.44
CA THR A 312 -12.25 -0.25 -20.34
C THR A 312 -11.24 0.83 -19.93
N ALA A 313 -11.71 2.02 -19.57
CA ALA A 313 -10.85 3.12 -19.12
C ALA A 313 -10.11 2.78 -17.83
N MET A 314 -10.81 2.17 -16.86
CA MET A 314 -10.23 1.68 -15.60
C MET A 314 -9.18 0.59 -15.85
N THR A 315 -9.52 -0.41 -16.67
CA THR A 315 -8.62 -1.51 -17.06
C THR A 315 -7.33 -0.95 -17.68
N ARG A 316 -7.47 -0.06 -18.67
CA ARG A 316 -6.33 0.53 -19.38
C ARG A 316 -5.42 1.30 -18.42
N PHE A 317 -5.98 2.15 -17.57
CA PHE A 317 -5.16 2.97 -16.68
C PHE A 317 -4.50 2.16 -15.56
N CYS A 318 -5.19 1.16 -14.99
CA CYS A 318 -4.57 0.25 -14.00
C CYS A 318 -3.41 -0.56 -14.60
N ASN A 319 -3.55 -1.03 -15.85
CA ASN A 319 -2.48 -1.73 -16.56
C ASN A 319 -1.28 -0.83 -16.84
N LEU A 320 -1.52 0.45 -17.17
CA LEU A 320 -0.47 1.44 -17.35
C LEU A 320 0.23 1.79 -16.04
N ILE A 321 -0.51 1.98 -14.95
CA ILE A 321 0.08 2.19 -13.62
C ILE A 321 1.03 1.03 -13.27
N SER A 322 0.62 -0.21 -13.55
CA SER A 322 1.44 -1.39 -13.28
C SER A 322 2.77 -1.42 -14.04
N SER A 323 2.89 -0.66 -15.14
CA SER A 323 4.12 -0.54 -15.93
C SER A 323 5.12 0.50 -15.41
N GLU A 324 4.69 1.40 -14.50
CA GLU A 324 5.52 2.46 -13.93
C GLU A 324 5.81 2.17 -12.45
N PRO A 325 7.01 1.67 -12.10
CA PRO A 325 7.32 1.20 -10.73
C PRO A 325 7.15 2.27 -9.65
N ASP A 326 7.42 3.55 -9.97
CA ASP A 326 7.25 4.66 -9.03
C ASP A 326 5.80 4.87 -8.61
N ILE A 327 4.84 4.49 -9.47
CA ILE A 327 3.41 4.55 -9.18
C ILE A 327 2.96 3.20 -8.61
N ALA A 328 3.34 2.09 -9.24
CA ALA A 328 2.90 0.75 -8.86
C ALA A 328 3.31 0.34 -7.43
N LYS A 329 4.30 0.99 -6.82
CA LYS A 329 4.70 0.73 -5.43
C LYS A 329 3.60 0.99 -4.40
N VAL A 330 2.72 1.98 -4.64
CA VAL A 330 1.63 2.31 -3.71
C VAL A 330 0.36 1.51 -4.01
N PRO A 331 -0.49 1.21 -3.01
CA PRO A 331 -1.81 0.61 -3.25
C PRO A 331 -2.73 1.55 -4.05
N LEU A 332 -3.70 0.94 -4.73
CA LEU A 332 -4.75 1.67 -5.45
C LEU A 332 -6.08 1.63 -4.69
N CYS A 333 -6.80 2.74 -4.72
CA CYS A 333 -8.19 2.88 -4.31
C CYS A 333 -9.02 2.98 -5.59
N ILE A 334 -9.74 1.91 -5.92
CA ILE A 334 -10.53 1.80 -7.15
C ILE A 334 -11.88 2.46 -6.88
N ASP A 335 -12.09 3.64 -7.48
CA ASP A 335 -13.25 4.49 -7.25
C ASP A 335 -14.23 4.44 -8.42
N SER A 336 -15.47 4.02 -8.14
CA SER A 336 -16.58 4.04 -9.09
C SER A 336 -17.93 3.86 -8.39
N SER A 337 -18.94 4.53 -8.93
CA SER A 337 -20.36 4.31 -8.61
C SER A 337 -20.93 3.04 -9.28
N ASN A 338 -20.28 2.56 -10.33
CA ASN A 338 -20.63 1.34 -11.06
C ASN A 338 -19.72 0.16 -10.66
N PHE A 339 -20.31 -0.88 -10.08
CA PHE A 339 -19.58 -2.05 -9.57
C PHE A 339 -18.83 -2.84 -10.66
N SER A 340 -19.28 -2.80 -11.92
CA SER A 340 -18.54 -3.44 -13.03
C SER A 340 -17.18 -2.79 -13.29
N VAL A 341 -17.05 -1.48 -13.06
CA VAL A 341 -15.78 -0.75 -13.15
C VAL A 341 -14.87 -1.13 -11.98
N ILE A 342 -15.44 -1.30 -10.78
CA ILE A 342 -14.72 -1.80 -9.61
C ILE A 342 -14.12 -3.18 -9.90
N GLU A 343 -14.92 -4.12 -10.40
CA GLU A 343 -14.43 -5.45 -10.77
C GLU A 343 -13.34 -5.39 -11.84
N ALA A 344 -13.50 -4.56 -12.86
CA ALA A 344 -12.48 -4.36 -13.90
C ALA A 344 -11.15 -3.89 -13.30
N GLY A 345 -11.18 -2.92 -12.37
CA GLY A 345 -10.00 -2.46 -11.65
C GLY A 345 -9.37 -3.55 -10.78
N LEU A 346 -10.17 -4.30 -10.00
CA LEU A 346 -9.69 -5.39 -9.13
C LEU A 346 -8.99 -6.50 -9.92
N LYS A 347 -9.52 -6.85 -11.09
CA LYS A 347 -8.93 -7.85 -12.01
C LYS A 347 -7.56 -7.43 -12.56
N CYS A 348 -7.28 -6.14 -12.63
CA CYS A 348 -6.01 -5.60 -13.13
C CYS A 348 -4.96 -5.38 -12.03
N CYS A 349 -5.34 -5.44 -10.76
CA CYS A 349 -4.45 -5.11 -9.64
C CYS A 349 -3.78 -6.36 -9.03
N GLN A 350 -2.45 -6.42 -9.11
CA GLN A 350 -1.68 -7.50 -8.49
C GLN A 350 -1.63 -7.40 -6.95
N GLY A 351 -1.67 -6.19 -6.41
CA GLY A 351 -1.65 -5.91 -4.98
C GLY A 351 -3.01 -6.04 -4.29
N LYS A 352 -3.04 -5.73 -2.98
CA LYS A 352 -4.27 -5.57 -2.20
C LYS A 352 -4.72 -4.11 -2.20
N CYS A 353 -5.83 -3.86 -2.90
CA CYS A 353 -6.43 -2.54 -3.12
C CYS A 353 -7.49 -2.19 -2.09
N ILE A 354 -7.97 -0.94 -2.17
CA ILE A 354 -9.21 -0.47 -1.57
C ILE A 354 -10.29 -0.38 -2.66
N VAL A 355 -11.51 -0.82 -2.37
CA VAL A 355 -12.70 -0.58 -3.18
C VAL A 355 -13.43 0.65 -2.64
N ASN A 356 -13.69 1.63 -3.50
CA ASN A 356 -14.42 2.86 -3.19
C ASN A 356 -15.60 3.02 -4.18
N SER A 357 -16.82 2.67 -3.84
CA SER A 357 -17.31 2.18 -2.56
C SER A 357 -18.53 1.29 -2.76
N ILE A 358 -19.03 0.73 -1.68
CA ILE A 358 -20.35 0.09 -1.62
C ILE A 358 -21.21 0.78 -0.57
N SER A 359 -22.53 0.57 -0.63
CA SER A 359 -23.48 1.15 0.33
C SER A 359 -24.74 0.29 0.43
N LEU A 360 -25.64 0.64 1.36
CA LEU A 360 -26.93 -0.02 1.53
C LEU A 360 -28.04 0.60 0.65
N LYS A 361 -27.69 1.52 -0.26
CA LYS A 361 -28.64 2.25 -1.11
C LYS A 361 -29.63 1.35 -1.85
N GLU A 362 -29.12 0.28 -2.47
CA GLU A 362 -29.93 -0.67 -3.26
C GLU A 362 -30.40 -1.86 -2.38
N GLY A 363 -30.35 -1.71 -1.05
CA GLY A 363 -30.76 -2.71 -0.09
C GLY A 363 -29.65 -3.66 0.36
N GLU A 364 -30.01 -4.53 1.31
CA GLU A 364 -29.07 -5.44 1.97
C GLU A 364 -28.53 -6.54 1.06
N GLU A 365 -29.35 -7.10 0.16
CA GLU A 365 -28.94 -8.22 -0.70
C GLU A 365 -27.84 -7.82 -1.68
N ASP A 366 -28.01 -6.68 -2.37
CA ASP A 366 -27.01 -6.09 -3.26
C ASP A 366 -25.71 -5.76 -2.51
N PHE A 367 -25.82 -5.14 -1.33
CA PHE A 367 -24.66 -4.86 -0.46
C PHE A 367 -23.88 -6.13 -0.10
N LEU A 368 -24.58 -7.20 0.30
CA LEU A 368 -23.95 -8.47 0.66
C LEU A 368 -23.33 -9.18 -0.55
N GLU A 369 -23.97 -9.14 -1.72
CA GLU A 369 -23.40 -9.72 -2.95
C GLU A 369 -22.08 -9.03 -3.31
N LYS A 370 -22.09 -7.70 -3.39
CA LYS A 370 -20.89 -6.90 -3.68
C LYS A 370 -19.80 -7.16 -2.64
N ALA A 371 -20.15 -7.19 -1.36
CA ALA A 371 -19.20 -7.47 -0.29
C ALA A 371 -18.55 -8.87 -0.39
N ARG A 372 -19.32 -9.90 -0.76
CA ARG A 372 -18.78 -11.26 -0.99
C ARG A 372 -17.78 -11.26 -2.15
N LYS A 373 -18.12 -10.60 -3.27
CA LYS A 373 -17.22 -10.48 -4.43
C LYS A 373 -15.93 -9.73 -4.08
N ILE A 374 -16.02 -8.60 -3.37
CA ILE A 374 -14.83 -7.87 -2.90
C ILE A 374 -13.93 -8.74 -2.01
N LYS A 375 -14.54 -9.55 -1.13
CA LYS A 375 -13.81 -10.48 -0.26
C LYS A 375 -13.09 -11.58 -1.06
N LEU A 376 -13.72 -12.10 -2.11
CA LEU A 376 -13.12 -13.08 -3.03
C LEU A 376 -11.91 -12.48 -3.76
N TYR A 377 -11.98 -11.23 -4.22
CA TYR A 377 -10.82 -10.53 -4.80
C TYR A 377 -9.74 -10.16 -3.76
N GLY A 378 -10.08 -10.20 -2.46
CA GLY A 378 -9.16 -9.95 -1.36
C GLY A 378 -8.87 -8.47 -1.07
N ALA A 379 -9.76 -7.55 -1.45
CA ALA A 379 -9.59 -6.12 -1.25
C ALA A 379 -10.16 -5.61 0.09
N ALA A 380 -9.66 -4.45 0.54
CA ALA A 380 -10.33 -3.64 1.56
C ALA A 380 -11.50 -2.87 0.95
N VAL A 381 -12.43 -2.37 1.77
CA VAL A 381 -13.67 -1.77 1.29
C VAL A 381 -14.01 -0.48 2.02
N VAL A 382 -14.34 0.56 1.26
CA VAL A 382 -15.03 1.77 1.73
C VAL A 382 -16.53 1.52 1.67
N VAL A 383 -17.19 1.74 2.81
CA VAL A 383 -18.64 1.68 2.96
C VAL A 383 -19.15 3.08 3.22
N MET A 384 -19.91 3.61 2.26
CA MET A 384 -20.54 4.92 2.39
C MET A 384 -21.71 4.85 3.38
N ALA A 385 -21.88 5.89 4.18
CA ALA A 385 -23.08 6.08 5.02
C ALA A 385 -24.29 6.49 4.15
N PHE A 386 -24.74 5.59 3.28
CA PHE A 386 -25.86 5.74 2.38
C PHE A 386 -26.69 4.46 2.43
N ASP A 387 -27.97 4.57 2.73
CA ASP A 387 -28.91 3.44 2.79
C ASP A 387 -30.15 3.68 1.91
N GLU A 388 -31.17 2.84 2.06
CA GLU A 388 -32.41 2.88 1.28
C GLU A 388 -33.19 4.20 1.44
N VAL A 389 -32.96 4.94 2.53
CA VAL A 389 -33.59 6.25 2.79
C VAL A 389 -32.83 7.36 2.08
N GLY A 390 -31.51 7.26 2.02
CA GLY A 390 -30.67 8.24 1.34
C GLY A 390 -29.29 8.39 1.95
N GLN A 391 -28.63 9.50 1.61
CA GLN A 391 -27.33 9.85 2.16
C GLN A 391 -27.47 10.38 3.59
N ALA A 392 -26.73 9.82 4.54
CA ALA A 392 -26.77 10.29 5.93
C ALA A 392 -26.07 11.63 6.11
N THR A 393 -26.81 12.59 6.67
CA THR A 393 -26.39 13.98 6.93
C THR A 393 -26.20 14.27 8.43
N GLU A 394 -26.94 13.56 9.29
CA GLU A 394 -26.94 13.73 10.75
C GLU A 394 -26.01 12.74 11.47
N THR A 395 -25.61 13.05 12.70
CA THR A 395 -24.66 12.23 13.48
C THR A 395 -25.22 10.82 13.70
N GLU A 396 -26.46 10.74 14.17
CA GLU A 396 -27.15 9.51 14.56
C GLU A 396 -27.39 8.61 13.36
N THR A 397 -27.80 9.19 12.23
CA THR A 397 -28.03 8.43 10.98
C THR A 397 -26.72 7.90 10.40
N LYS A 398 -25.63 8.69 10.40
CA LYS A 398 -24.29 8.22 10.01
C LYS A 398 -23.86 7.00 10.84
N ILE A 399 -24.01 7.08 12.17
CA ILE A 399 -23.65 5.98 13.09
C ILE A 399 -24.52 4.75 12.85
N ALA A 400 -25.85 4.93 12.70
CA ALA A 400 -26.79 3.84 12.51
C ALA A 400 -26.48 3.03 11.24
N ILE A 401 -26.25 3.70 10.10
CA ILE A 401 -25.92 3.04 8.83
C ILE A 401 -24.59 2.30 8.93
N CYS A 402 -23.54 2.95 9.46
CA CYS A 402 -22.23 2.31 9.61
C CYS A 402 -22.30 1.08 10.54
N SER A 403 -23.06 1.18 11.63
CA SER A 403 -23.24 0.06 12.58
C SER A 403 -23.99 -1.11 11.94
N ARG A 404 -25.06 -0.84 11.17
CA ARG A 404 -25.78 -1.86 10.40
C ARG A 404 -24.85 -2.55 9.41
N ALA A 405 -24.15 -1.78 8.59
CA ALA A 405 -23.22 -2.32 7.60
C ALA A 405 -22.07 -3.13 8.24
N TYR A 406 -21.50 -2.66 9.34
CA TYR A 406 -20.47 -3.39 10.09
C TYR A 406 -20.95 -4.77 10.53
N HIS A 407 -22.14 -4.84 11.13
CA HIS A 407 -22.71 -6.11 11.57
C HIS A 407 -23.02 -7.06 10.40
N LEU A 408 -23.50 -6.53 9.28
CA LEU A 408 -23.70 -7.33 8.06
C LEU A 408 -22.38 -7.91 7.55
N LEU A 409 -21.34 -7.09 7.39
CA LEU A 409 -20.04 -7.51 6.90
C LEU A 409 -19.36 -8.53 7.84
N VAL A 410 -19.30 -8.23 9.13
CA VAL A 410 -18.59 -9.07 10.09
C VAL A 410 -19.36 -10.36 10.40
N LYS A 411 -20.68 -10.30 10.60
CA LYS A 411 -21.47 -11.47 11.02
C LYS A 411 -21.92 -12.34 9.86
N LYS A 412 -22.33 -11.76 8.71
CA LYS A 412 -22.87 -12.53 7.57
C LYS A 412 -21.83 -12.84 6.50
N VAL A 413 -20.95 -11.89 6.19
CA VAL A 413 -19.90 -12.09 5.17
C VAL A 413 -18.61 -12.63 5.79
N HIS A 414 -18.46 -12.58 7.12
CA HIS A 414 -17.20 -12.88 7.81
C HIS A 414 -16.03 -12.08 7.24
N PHE A 415 -16.29 -10.81 6.96
CA PHE A 415 -15.30 -9.85 6.51
C PHE A 415 -14.35 -9.51 7.66
N ASN A 416 -13.06 -9.31 7.36
CA ASN A 416 -12.10 -8.86 8.38
C ASN A 416 -12.44 -7.41 8.76
N PRO A 417 -12.75 -7.10 10.03
CA PRO A 417 -13.10 -5.73 10.41
C PRO A 417 -11.97 -4.73 10.14
N ASN A 418 -10.71 -5.16 10.14
CA ASN A 418 -9.57 -4.30 9.79
C ASN A 418 -9.51 -3.92 8.31
N ASP A 419 -10.30 -4.57 7.45
CA ASP A 419 -10.39 -4.25 6.02
C ASP A 419 -11.62 -3.39 5.70
N ILE A 420 -12.37 -2.96 6.72
CA ILE A 420 -13.56 -2.10 6.58
C ILE A 420 -13.15 -0.65 6.86
N ILE A 421 -13.46 0.23 5.91
CA ILE A 421 -13.35 1.67 6.01
C ILE A 421 -14.77 2.23 5.93
N PHE A 422 -15.19 3.04 6.88
CA PHE A 422 -16.43 3.81 6.78
C PHE A 422 -16.13 5.20 6.24
N ASP A 423 -16.97 5.65 5.32
CA ASP A 423 -17.07 7.06 4.93
C ASP A 423 -18.41 7.59 5.46
N PRO A 424 -18.42 8.32 6.59
CA PRO A 424 -19.61 8.97 7.13
C PRO A 424 -20.17 10.10 6.25
N ASN A 425 -19.68 10.31 5.03
CA ASN A 425 -19.95 11.43 4.11
C ASN A 425 -19.46 12.78 4.64
N ILE A 426 -18.32 13.24 4.12
CA ILE A 426 -17.96 14.67 4.20
C ILE A 426 -18.82 15.43 3.17
N LEU A 427 -19.67 16.31 3.66
CA LEU A 427 -20.61 17.10 2.86
C LEU A 427 -20.21 18.58 2.85
N THR A 428 -20.74 19.31 1.86
CA THR A 428 -20.42 20.73 1.66
C THR A 428 -21.01 21.59 2.79
N ILE A 429 -20.20 22.48 3.35
CA ILE A 429 -20.64 23.51 4.31
C ILE A 429 -20.46 24.92 3.72
N GLY A 430 -21.00 25.95 4.39
CA GLY A 430 -20.89 27.33 3.93
C GLY A 430 -21.70 27.61 2.66
N THR A 431 -22.81 26.89 2.45
CA THR A 431 -23.70 27.04 1.29
C THR A 431 -24.72 28.18 1.45
N GLY A 432 -24.84 28.75 2.66
CA GLY A 432 -25.90 29.70 3.02
C GLY A 432 -27.23 29.04 3.40
N MET A 433 -27.26 27.71 3.56
CA MET A 433 -28.43 26.96 4.02
C MET A 433 -28.17 26.45 5.44
N GLU A 434 -29.06 26.77 6.39
CA GLU A 434 -28.86 26.45 7.81
C GLU A 434 -28.74 24.93 8.05
N GLU A 435 -29.43 24.13 7.24
CA GLU A 435 -29.45 22.67 7.31
C GLU A 435 -28.05 22.07 7.11
N HIS A 436 -27.15 22.77 6.41
CA HIS A 436 -25.82 22.28 6.09
C HIS A 436 -24.76 22.68 7.14
N ASN A 437 -25.09 23.60 8.05
CA ASN A 437 -24.12 24.17 9.00
C ASN A 437 -23.52 23.12 9.94
N LEU A 438 -24.27 22.06 10.25
CA LEU A 438 -23.84 21.01 11.17
C LEU A 438 -23.09 19.86 10.50
N TYR A 439 -22.99 19.81 9.17
CA TYR A 439 -22.46 18.63 8.47
C TYR A 439 -21.03 18.26 8.87
N ALA A 440 -20.14 19.25 9.06
CA ALA A 440 -18.78 19.01 9.49
C ALA A 440 -18.70 18.47 10.93
N ILE A 441 -19.48 19.05 11.84
CA ILE A 441 -19.60 18.61 13.24
C ILE A 441 -20.15 17.19 13.29
N ASN A 442 -21.19 16.91 12.50
CA ASN A 442 -21.84 15.59 12.45
C ASN A 442 -20.87 14.52 11.98
N PHE A 443 -20.02 14.81 11.00
CA PHE A 443 -18.96 13.90 10.57
C PHE A 443 -17.96 13.63 11.71
N ILE A 444 -17.47 14.68 12.38
CA ILE A 444 -16.46 14.56 13.46
C ILE A 444 -17.03 13.77 14.65
N ASN A 445 -18.28 14.03 15.04
CA ASN A 445 -18.94 13.29 16.11
C ASN A 445 -19.21 11.83 15.74
N ALA A 446 -19.69 11.57 14.52
CA ALA A 446 -19.90 10.21 14.03
C ALA A 446 -18.59 9.42 13.96
N THR A 447 -17.50 10.07 13.52
CA THR A 447 -16.15 9.49 13.48
C THR A 447 -15.75 8.93 14.85
N LYS A 448 -15.86 9.74 15.91
CA LYS A 448 -15.54 9.31 17.27
C LYS A 448 -16.37 8.11 17.70
N THR A 449 -17.69 8.17 17.56
CA THR A 449 -18.57 7.08 17.99
C THR A 449 -18.31 5.80 17.20
N ILE A 450 -18.10 5.89 15.89
CA ILE A 450 -17.77 4.73 15.05
C ILE A 450 -16.46 4.09 15.52
N LYS A 451 -15.42 4.89 15.78
CA LYS A 451 -14.14 4.37 16.28
C LYS A 451 -14.24 3.71 17.65
N GLU A 452 -15.10 4.24 18.53
CA GLU A 452 -15.34 3.68 19.86
C GLU A 452 -16.19 2.39 19.83
N THR A 453 -17.12 2.27 18.88
CA THR A 453 -18.14 1.21 18.87
C THR A 453 -17.89 0.07 17.88
N LEU A 454 -17.17 0.32 16.78
CA LEU A 454 -16.97 -0.63 15.68
C LEU A 454 -15.48 -1.04 15.60
N PRO A 455 -15.03 -2.01 16.42
CA PRO A 455 -13.60 -2.30 16.59
C PRO A 455 -12.96 -2.81 15.30
N GLY A 456 -11.77 -2.31 15.00
CA GLY A 456 -11.00 -2.67 13.81
C GLY A 456 -11.33 -1.84 12.56
N ALA A 457 -12.55 -1.29 12.46
CA ALA A 457 -12.92 -0.42 11.35
C ALA A 457 -12.13 0.90 11.36
N ARG A 458 -11.96 1.48 10.18
CA ARG A 458 -11.29 2.76 9.97
C ARG A 458 -12.24 3.80 9.39
N ILE A 459 -11.87 5.07 9.49
CA ILE A 459 -12.64 6.19 8.94
C ILE A 459 -11.87 6.86 7.79
N SER A 460 -12.59 7.12 6.71
CA SER A 460 -12.17 7.94 5.56
C SER A 460 -13.21 9.00 5.23
N GLY A 461 -12.88 9.86 4.26
CA GLY A 461 -13.80 10.84 3.69
C GLY A 461 -13.17 11.61 2.53
N GLY A 462 -14.01 12.01 1.56
CA GLY A 462 -13.64 12.93 0.49
C GLY A 462 -13.51 14.37 0.99
N LEU A 463 -12.29 14.81 1.34
CA LEU A 463 -12.08 16.09 2.03
C LEU A 463 -12.47 17.29 1.19
N SER A 464 -12.20 17.24 -0.12
CA SER A 464 -12.50 18.35 -1.04
C SER A 464 -13.98 18.72 -1.09
N ASN A 465 -14.89 17.78 -0.78
CA ASN A 465 -16.34 17.99 -0.75
C ASN A 465 -16.75 19.04 0.30
N LEU A 466 -16.04 19.12 1.43
CA LEU A 466 -16.30 20.09 2.50
C LEU A 466 -16.36 21.54 1.98
N SER A 467 -15.52 21.82 0.99
CA SER A 467 -15.15 23.16 0.55
C SER A 467 -15.74 23.57 -0.81
N PHE A 468 -16.73 22.83 -1.34
CA PHE A 468 -17.27 23.11 -2.67
C PHE A 468 -17.96 24.47 -2.82
N SER A 469 -18.49 25.04 -1.74
CA SER A 469 -19.04 26.41 -1.73
C SER A 469 -18.01 27.48 -2.10
N PHE A 470 -16.72 27.18 -1.92
CA PHE A 470 -15.60 28.12 -2.14
C PHE A 470 -14.73 27.73 -3.34
N ARG A 471 -15.30 27.04 -4.34
CA ARG A 471 -14.58 26.68 -5.59
C ARG A 471 -13.99 27.93 -6.26
N GLY A 472 -12.71 27.86 -6.61
CA GLY A 472 -11.94 28.99 -7.17
C GLY A 472 -11.19 29.83 -6.12
N MET A 473 -11.41 29.57 -4.83
CA MET A 473 -10.73 30.24 -3.72
C MET A 473 -9.78 29.27 -2.99
N ASP A 474 -8.75 28.78 -3.69
CA ASP A 474 -7.94 27.65 -3.21
C ASP A 474 -7.29 27.88 -1.85
N ALA A 475 -6.81 29.09 -1.55
CA ALA A 475 -6.22 29.41 -0.24
C ALA A 475 -7.20 29.21 0.93
N ILE A 476 -8.49 29.50 0.73
CA ILE A 476 -9.54 29.28 1.74
C ILE A 476 -9.85 27.80 1.84
N ARG A 477 -9.97 27.11 0.70
CA ARG A 477 -10.24 25.66 0.68
C ARG A 477 -9.15 24.88 1.40
N GLU A 478 -7.89 25.17 1.09
CA GLU A 478 -6.73 24.55 1.74
C GLU A 478 -6.72 24.83 3.26
N ALA A 479 -7.04 26.06 3.69
CA ALA A 479 -7.17 26.37 5.11
C ALA A 479 -8.31 25.58 5.77
N MET A 480 -9.49 25.52 5.15
CA MET A 480 -10.62 24.70 5.64
C MET A 480 -10.23 23.23 5.78
N HIS A 481 -9.49 22.68 4.82
CA HIS A 481 -8.99 21.31 4.83
C HIS A 481 -8.06 21.07 6.01
N GLY A 482 -7.08 21.96 6.24
CA GLY A 482 -6.15 21.86 7.36
C GLY A 482 -6.84 21.92 8.73
N VAL A 483 -7.81 22.83 8.90
CA VAL A 483 -8.59 22.96 10.14
C VAL A 483 -9.46 21.73 10.38
N PHE A 484 -10.17 21.27 9.35
CA PHE A 484 -11.03 20.10 9.47
C PHE A 484 -10.24 18.84 9.82
N LEU A 485 -9.14 18.57 9.10
CA LEU A 485 -8.30 17.39 9.35
C LEU A 485 -7.70 17.41 10.75
N TYR A 486 -7.21 18.56 11.24
CA TYR A 486 -6.66 18.68 12.59
C TYR A 486 -7.63 18.16 13.66
N HIS A 487 -8.92 18.52 13.56
CA HIS A 487 -9.94 18.03 14.48
C HIS A 487 -10.37 16.60 14.17
N ALA A 488 -10.66 16.28 12.91
CA ALA A 488 -11.16 14.96 12.52
C ALA A 488 -10.18 13.83 12.90
N ILE A 489 -8.87 14.05 12.72
CA ILE A 489 -7.82 13.09 13.11
C ILE A 489 -7.80 12.88 14.61
N LYS A 490 -7.91 13.95 15.40
CA LYS A 490 -7.99 13.87 16.86
C LYS A 490 -9.18 13.04 17.35
N TYR A 491 -10.27 13.02 16.58
CA TYR A 491 -11.47 12.24 16.84
C TYR A 491 -11.43 10.84 16.21
N GLY A 492 -10.35 10.48 15.50
CA GLY A 492 -10.08 9.14 15.02
C GLY A 492 -10.23 8.92 13.51
N MET A 493 -10.21 9.98 12.70
CA MET A 493 -10.10 9.86 11.23
C MET A 493 -8.73 9.28 10.84
N ASP A 494 -8.71 8.10 10.22
CA ASP A 494 -7.48 7.36 9.94
C ASP A 494 -6.85 7.74 8.58
N MET A 495 -7.69 8.07 7.60
CA MET A 495 -7.29 8.35 6.22
C MET A 495 -8.26 9.30 5.53
N GLY A 496 -7.93 9.79 4.34
CA GLY A 496 -8.87 10.59 3.55
C GLY A 496 -8.43 10.77 2.10
N ILE A 497 -9.41 11.00 1.22
CA ILE A 497 -9.19 11.35 -0.18
C ILE A 497 -8.94 12.85 -0.24
N VAL A 498 -7.70 13.21 -0.55
CA VAL A 498 -7.16 14.55 -0.40
C VAL A 498 -6.24 14.92 -1.57
N ASN A 499 -6.07 16.21 -1.82
CA ASN A 499 -4.97 16.71 -2.61
C ASN A 499 -3.68 16.73 -1.76
N ALA A 500 -2.97 15.60 -1.72
CA ALA A 500 -1.84 15.35 -0.81
C ALA A 500 -0.79 16.46 -0.77
N GLY A 501 -0.56 17.16 -1.89
CA GLY A 501 0.46 18.21 -1.99
C GLY A 501 0.06 19.59 -1.49
N ASN A 502 -1.23 19.81 -1.21
CA ASN A 502 -1.87 21.10 -0.93
C ASN A 502 -2.52 21.19 0.46
N LEU A 503 -2.12 20.33 1.40
CA LEU A 503 -2.54 20.46 2.79
C LEU A 503 -1.61 21.44 3.51
N PRO A 504 -2.11 22.54 4.11
CA PRO A 504 -1.29 23.45 4.91
C PRO A 504 -1.04 22.89 6.31
N VAL A 505 0.05 23.32 6.96
CA VAL A 505 0.29 23.01 8.37
C VAL A 505 -0.68 23.85 9.18
N TYR A 506 -1.38 23.25 10.14
CA TYR A 506 -2.43 23.93 10.90
C TYR A 506 -1.94 25.24 11.56
N ASP A 507 -0.78 25.21 12.21
CA ASP A 507 -0.19 26.37 12.90
C ASP A 507 0.29 27.48 11.95
N ASP A 508 0.45 27.17 10.66
CA ASP A 508 0.91 28.12 9.65
C ASP A 508 -0.23 28.87 8.95
N ILE A 509 -1.48 28.49 9.20
CA ILE A 509 -2.66 29.18 8.66
C ILE A 509 -2.75 30.56 9.32
N HIS A 510 -2.98 31.60 8.51
CA HIS A 510 -3.14 32.97 9.02
C HIS A 510 -4.21 33.03 10.12
N LYS A 511 -3.91 33.64 11.27
CA LYS A 511 -4.75 33.57 12.48
C LYS A 511 -6.20 33.98 12.26
N GLU A 512 -6.44 35.00 11.43
CA GLU A 512 -7.80 35.45 11.10
C GLU A 512 -8.55 34.39 10.27
N LEU A 513 -7.91 33.84 9.22
CA LEU A 513 -8.49 32.81 8.38
C LEU A 513 -8.73 31.52 9.16
N LEU A 514 -7.77 31.14 10.02
CA LEU A 514 -7.89 30.02 10.94
C LEU A 514 -9.13 30.16 11.82
N GLN A 515 -9.33 31.32 12.44
CA GLN A 515 -10.50 31.59 13.29
C GLN A 515 -11.81 31.55 12.51
N LEU A 516 -11.83 32.09 11.28
CA LEU A 516 -13.02 32.05 10.41
C LEU A 516 -13.37 30.60 10.02
N CYS A 517 -12.38 29.80 9.63
CA CYS A 517 -12.57 28.37 9.32
C CYS A 517 -13.02 27.57 10.56
N GLU A 518 -12.43 27.82 11.74
CA GLU A 518 -12.86 27.23 13.01
C GLU A 518 -14.33 27.54 13.32
N ASN A 519 -14.71 28.81 13.18
CA ASN A 519 -16.09 29.23 13.45
C ASN A 519 -17.08 28.60 12.48
N LEU A 520 -16.71 28.45 11.20
CA LEU A 520 -17.52 27.80 10.18
C LEU A 520 -17.66 26.29 10.44
N ILE A 521 -16.55 25.59 10.68
CA ILE A 521 -16.55 24.12 10.88
C ILE A 521 -17.31 23.74 12.15
N TRP A 522 -17.16 24.52 13.22
CA TRP A 522 -17.82 24.26 14.50
C TRP A 522 -19.14 24.99 14.68
N ASN A 523 -19.64 25.66 13.63
CA ASN A 523 -20.88 26.44 13.65
C ASN A 523 -21.02 27.34 14.91
N ARG A 524 -19.91 28.02 15.30
CA ARG A 524 -19.85 28.85 16.51
C ARG A 524 -20.37 30.27 16.28
N ASP A 525 -20.42 30.68 15.02
CA ASP A 525 -20.80 32.02 14.59
C ASP A 525 -21.91 31.88 13.54
N PRO A 526 -23.12 32.40 13.78
CA PRO A 526 -24.23 32.29 12.82
C PRO A 526 -23.91 32.95 11.48
N ASP A 527 -23.02 33.96 11.47
CA ASP A 527 -22.62 34.68 10.26
C ASP A 527 -21.30 34.13 9.67
N ALA A 528 -20.85 32.94 10.08
CA ALA A 528 -19.55 32.40 9.67
C ALA A 528 -19.39 32.33 8.14
N THR A 529 -20.45 31.96 7.43
CA THR A 529 -20.45 31.89 5.96
C THR A 529 -20.21 33.26 5.34
N GLU A 530 -20.97 34.28 5.77
CA GLU A 530 -20.84 35.64 5.25
C GLU A 530 -19.48 36.25 5.58
N LYS A 531 -19.00 36.06 6.80
CA LYS A 531 -17.68 36.56 7.23
C LYS A 531 -16.54 35.93 6.44
N LEU A 532 -16.61 34.62 6.17
CA LEU A 532 -15.60 33.94 5.35
C LEU A 532 -15.67 34.39 3.88
N LEU A 533 -16.87 34.59 3.33
CA LEU A 533 -17.05 35.15 1.97
C LEU A 533 -16.56 36.60 1.87
N HIS A 534 -16.81 37.42 2.89
CA HIS A 534 -16.33 38.80 2.95
C HIS A 534 -14.80 38.86 3.04
N TYR A 535 -14.20 38.00 3.87
CA TYR A 535 -12.75 37.79 3.89
C TYR A 535 -12.24 37.39 2.50
N ALA A 536 -12.93 36.45 1.84
CA ALA A 536 -12.58 36.04 0.49
C ALA A 536 -12.64 37.19 -0.50
N GLN A 537 -13.68 38.03 -0.50
CA GLN A 537 -13.84 39.15 -1.42
C GLN A 537 -12.77 40.24 -1.21
N ASN A 538 -12.50 40.59 0.05
CA ASN A 538 -11.49 41.59 0.39
C ASN A 538 -10.06 41.13 0.08
N HIS A 539 -9.82 39.83 0.14
CA HIS A 539 -8.54 39.24 -0.25
C HIS A 539 -8.50 38.76 -1.72
N ALA A 540 -9.64 38.72 -2.44
CA ALA A 540 -9.72 38.38 -3.87
C ALA A 540 -9.60 39.59 -4.80
N GLN A 541 -10.10 40.78 -4.40
CA GLN A 541 -9.94 42.02 -5.18
C GLN A 541 -8.52 42.61 -5.09
N GLY A 542 -7.73 42.15 -4.13
CA GLY A 542 -6.30 42.40 -4.07
C GLY A 542 -5.54 41.28 -4.76
N GLY A 543 -5.53 41.27 -6.09
CA GLY A 543 -4.50 40.60 -6.89
C GLY A 543 -3.09 41.18 -6.67
N ARG A 544 -2.72 41.51 -5.43
CA ARG A 544 -1.36 41.23 -5.02
C ARG A 544 -1.27 39.71 -5.13
N LYS A 545 -0.54 39.24 -6.16
CA LYS A 545 0.46 38.20 -5.88
C LYS A 545 0.87 38.47 -4.44
N ILE A 546 0.63 37.55 -3.52
CA ILE A 546 1.52 37.49 -2.37
C ILE A 546 2.86 37.32 -3.08
N VAL A 547 3.52 38.44 -3.36
CA VAL A 547 4.96 38.50 -3.47
C VAL A 547 5.29 37.76 -2.20
N GLN A 548 5.79 36.54 -2.33
CA GLN A 548 6.56 35.96 -1.25
C GLN A 548 7.65 37.00 -1.04
N THR A 549 7.34 38.01 -0.24
CA THR A 549 8.32 38.83 0.39
C THR A 549 9.00 37.78 1.21
N ASP A 550 10.17 37.41 0.72
CA ASP A 550 11.14 36.52 1.31
C ASP A 550 11.60 37.17 2.64
N GLU A 551 10.68 37.59 3.51
CA GLU A 551 10.92 38.27 4.78
C GLU A 551 11.64 37.34 5.73
N TRP A 552 11.30 36.06 5.68
CA TRP A 552 12.04 34.99 6.34
C TRP A 552 13.53 34.99 5.94
N ARG A 553 13.89 35.47 4.73
CA ARG A 553 15.29 35.63 4.30
C ARG A 553 16.04 36.72 5.05
N LYS A 554 15.35 37.63 5.73
CA LYS A 554 15.98 38.67 6.57
C LYS A 554 16.48 38.12 7.91
N GLY A 555 16.07 36.90 8.29
CA GLY A 555 16.54 36.22 9.49
C GLY A 555 17.98 35.71 9.37
N SER A 556 18.50 35.20 10.49
CA SER A 556 19.79 34.50 10.58
C SER A 556 19.83 33.25 9.69
N VAL A 557 21.04 32.75 9.39
CA VAL A 557 21.18 31.53 8.57
C VAL A 557 20.50 30.33 9.21
N GLU A 558 20.47 30.26 10.54
CA GLU A 558 19.80 29.22 11.30
C GLU A 558 18.28 29.30 11.15
N GLU A 559 17.70 30.50 11.33
CA GLU A 559 16.26 30.73 11.13
C GLU A 559 15.85 30.44 9.69
N ARG A 560 16.70 30.75 8.70
CA ARG A 560 16.44 30.47 7.29
C ARG A 560 16.48 28.97 6.98
N LEU A 561 17.47 28.26 7.50
CA LEU A 561 17.57 26.80 7.34
C LEU A 561 16.40 26.08 8.03
N GLU A 562 16.06 26.50 9.24
CA GLU A 562 14.90 26.01 9.98
C GLU A 562 13.60 26.25 9.22
N TYR A 563 13.37 27.49 8.76
CA TYR A 563 12.20 27.85 7.96
C TYR A 563 12.13 27.04 6.65
N ALA A 564 13.26 26.90 5.94
CA ALA A 564 13.32 26.12 4.70
C ALA A 564 12.98 24.65 4.94
N LEU A 565 13.41 24.07 6.07
CA LEU A 565 13.05 22.69 6.45
C LEU A 565 11.57 22.56 6.78
N ILE A 566 11.03 23.42 7.65
CA ILE A 566 9.61 23.38 8.06
C ILE A 566 8.69 23.58 6.85
N LYS A 567 9.02 24.51 5.95
CA LYS A 567 8.23 24.82 4.75
C LYS A 567 8.54 23.94 3.54
N GLY A 568 9.58 23.12 3.59
CA GLY A 568 10.00 22.28 2.46
C GLY A 568 10.51 23.08 1.25
N ILE A 569 11.24 24.17 1.47
CA ILE A 569 11.75 25.06 0.41
C ILE A 569 13.17 24.66 -0.02
N GLU A 570 13.31 24.11 -1.23
CA GLU A 570 14.63 23.69 -1.76
C GLU A 570 15.46 24.82 -2.41
N LYS A 571 14.83 25.95 -2.74
CA LYS A 571 15.40 26.97 -3.64
C LYS A 571 16.70 27.59 -3.13
N TYR A 572 16.80 27.85 -1.82
CA TYR A 572 17.92 28.58 -1.22
C TYR A 572 18.80 27.72 -0.28
N VAL A 573 18.35 26.49 0.02
CA VAL A 573 18.97 25.65 1.06
C VAL A 573 20.46 25.42 0.86
N THR A 574 20.92 25.24 -0.39
CA THR A 574 22.34 25.03 -0.70
C THR A 574 23.17 26.28 -0.35
N ALA A 575 22.66 27.47 -0.66
CA ALA A 575 23.36 28.73 -0.37
C ALA A 575 23.40 29.00 1.15
N ASP A 576 22.29 28.77 1.86
CA ASP A 576 22.26 28.94 3.32
C ASP A 576 23.13 27.90 4.04
N THR A 577 23.17 26.68 3.53
CA THR A 577 24.03 25.62 4.08
C THR A 577 25.50 25.98 3.91
N GLU A 578 25.87 26.58 2.77
CA GLU A 578 27.23 27.08 2.53
C GLU A 578 27.58 28.25 3.46
N GLU A 579 26.66 29.20 3.65
CA GLU A 579 26.86 30.32 4.58
C GLU A 579 27.07 29.82 6.02
N ALA A 580 26.26 28.86 6.48
CA ALA A 580 26.44 28.22 7.78
C ALA A 580 27.80 27.49 7.86
N ARG A 581 28.19 26.77 6.81
CA ARG A 581 29.47 26.04 6.74
C ARG A 581 30.69 26.99 6.80
N LEU A 582 30.59 28.18 6.22
CA LEU A 582 31.66 29.19 6.23
C LEU A 582 31.80 29.88 7.59
N ASN A 583 30.78 29.84 8.45
CA ASN A 583 30.84 30.34 9.81
C ASN A 583 31.57 29.33 10.73
N GLN A 584 32.89 29.28 10.61
CA GLN A 584 33.75 28.36 11.37
C GLN A 584 33.78 28.64 12.88
N GLU A 585 33.40 29.85 13.31
CA GLU A 585 33.29 30.17 14.74
C GLU A 585 32.11 29.43 15.39
N LYS A 586 30.96 29.41 14.72
CA LYS A 586 29.74 28.77 15.24
C LYS A 586 29.64 27.30 14.84
N TYR A 587 30.17 26.94 13.68
CA TYR A 587 30.17 25.59 13.11
C TYR A 587 31.58 25.17 12.71
N PRO A 588 32.43 24.78 13.67
CA PRO A 588 33.83 24.43 13.41
C PRO A 588 34.02 23.29 12.40
N ARG A 589 33.00 22.44 12.25
CA ARG A 589 32.97 21.30 11.33
C ARG A 589 31.71 21.34 10.49
N PRO A 590 31.74 20.92 9.21
CA PRO A 590 30.54 20.77 8.39
C PRO A 590 29.46 19.90 9.07
N LEU A 591 29.87 18.89 9.86
CA LEU A 591 28.96 18.07 10.66
C LEU A 591 28.14 18.89 11.67
N ASN A 592 28.68 19.98 12.22
CA ASN A 592 27.95 20.83 13.18
C ASN A 592 26.80 21.60 12.52
N VAL A 593 26.84 21.83 11.21
CA VAL A 593 25.69 22.40 10.47
C VAL A 593 24.54 21.38 10.41
N ILE A 594 24.88 20.09 10.30
CA ILE A 594 23.91 18.99 10.38
C ILE A 594 23.35 18.90 11.79
N GLU A 595 24.21 18.71 12.80
CA GLU A 595 23.81 18.52 14.20
C GLU A 595 23.14 19.75 14.84
N GLY A 596 23.40 20.94 14.30
CA GLY A 596 22.82 22.21 14.76
C GLY A 596 21.56 22.60 13.99
N PRO A 597 21.63 23.62 13.10
CA PRO A 597 20.44 24.24 12.51
C PRO A 597 19.57 23.26 11.71
N LEU A 598 20.18 22.30 11.01
CA LEU A 598 19.42 21.33 10.22
C LEU A 598 18.64 20.34 11.11
N MET A 599 19.28 19.76 12.14
CA MET A 599 18.59 18.87 13.08
C MET A 599 17.58 19.61 13.96
N ASN A 600 17.80 20.88 14.30
CA ASN A 600 16.82 21.71 15.01
C ASN A 600 15.54 21.89 14.18
N GLY A 601 15.66 22.22 12.89
CA GLY A 601 14.51 22.28 11.99
C GLY A 601 13.78 20.92 11.87
N MET A 602 14.53 19.82 11.76
CA MET A 602 13.95 18.48 11.72
C MET A 602 13.26 18.08 13.03
N LYS A 603 13.72 18.57 14.18
CA LYS A 603 13.05 18.37 15.47
C LYS A 603 11.68 19.03 15.50
N ILE A 604 11.57 20.27 15.01
CA ILE A 604 10.29 20.98 14.91
C ILE A 604 9.34 20.28 13.94
N VAL A 605 9.85 19.81 12.79
CA VAL A 605 9.08 18.97 11.87
C VAL A 605 8.55 17.71 12.57
N GLY A 606 9.38 17.06 13.39
CA GLY A 606 9.00 15.92 14.21
C GLY A 606 7.91 16.25 15.24
N ASP A 607 8.04 17.37 15.96
CA ASP A 607 7.07 17.83 16.95
C ASP A 607 5.71 18.17 16.30
N LEU A 608 5.72 18.86 15.16
CA LEU A 608 4.50 19.19 14.40
C LEU A 608 3.82 17.95 13.83
N PHE A 609 4.60 16.98 13.33
CA PHE A 609 4.09 15.71 12.82
C PHE A 609 3.51 14.84 13.94
N GLY A 610 4.18 14.77 15.10
CA GLY A 610 3.71 14.05 16.28
C GLY A 610 2.45 14.67 16.90
N ALA A 611 2.29 15.99 16.78
CA ALA A 611 1.09 16.71 17.23
C ALA A 611 -0.08 16.65 16.22
N GLY A 612 0.07 15.98 15.07
CA GLY A 612 -0.96 15.91 14.02
C GLY A 612 -1.21 17.23 13.29
N LYS A 613 -0.32 18.21 13.44
CA LYS A 613 -0.42 19.54 12.79
C LYS A 613 0.25 19.58 11.43
N MET A 614 1.14 18.63 11.17
CA MET A 614 1.85 18.42 9.90
C MET A 614 1.59 17.00 9.41
N PHE A 615 1.47 16.83 8.09
CA PHE A 615 1.18 15.55 7.42
C PHE A 615 2.41 14.98 6.73
N LEU A 616 2.39 13.67 6.44
CA LEU A 616 3.52 12.97 5.82
C LEU A 616 4.03 13.62 4.51
N PRO A 617 3.16 14.08 3.58
CA PRO A 617 3.55 14.93 2.44
C PRO A 617 4.51 16.06 2.77
N GLN A 618 4.25 16.78 3.86
CA GLN A 618 5.04 17.94 4.27
C GLN A 618 6.39 17.48 4.84
N VAL A 619 6.39 16.41 5.65
CA VAL A 619 7.62 15.79 6.17
C VAL A 619 8.53 15.29 5.04
N ILE A 620 7.96 14.72 3.98
CA ILE A 620 8.74 14.29 2.79
C ILE A 620 9.38 15.49 2.10
N LYS A 621 8.67 16.62 1.97
CA LYS A 621 9.26 17.86 1.44
C LYS A 621 10.41 18.35 2.34
N SER A 622 10.25 18.34 3.67
CA SER A 622 11.31 18.67 4.63
C SER A 622 12.53 17.74 4.49
N ALA A 623 12.30 16.43 4.35
CA ALA A 623 13.36 15.45 4.17
C ALA A 623 14.15 15.65 2.86
N ARG A 624 13.49 16.09 1.79
CA ARG A 624 14.17 16.46 0.53
C ARG A 624 15.08 17.67 0.71
N VAL A 625 14.61 18.70 1.40
CA VAL A 625 15.42 19.88 1.77
C VAL A 625 16.63 19.45 2.59
N MET A 626 16.43 18.61 3.61
CA MET A 626 17.49 18.03 4.44
C MET A 626 18.52 17.27 3.59
N LYS A 627 18.07 16.36 2.72
CA LYS A 627 18.95 15.59 1.83
C LYS A 627 19.78 16.49 0.93
N LYS A 628 19.19 17.54 0.37
CA LYS A 628 19.89 18.52 -0.48
C LYS A 628 20.93 19.31 0.31
N ALA A 629 20.60 19.71 1.55
CA ALA A 629 21.52 20.38 2.46
C ALA A 629 22.72 19.48 2.83
N VAL A 630 22.49 18.26 3.32
CA VAL A 630 23.63 17.39 3.68
C VAL A 630 24.40 16.93 2.45
N GLY A 631 23.73 16.75 1.30
CA GLY A 631 24.38 16.46 0.02
C GLY A 631 25.42 17.52 -0.36
N HIS A 632 25.17 18.80 -0.04
CA HIS A 632 26.13 19.88 -0.21
C HIS A 632 27.33 19.78 0.76
N LEU A 633 27.12 19.26 1.97
CA LEU A 633 28.16 19.14 3.00
C LEU A 633 29.07 17.91 2.82
N ILE A 634 28.61 16.85 2.14
CA ILE A 634 29.36 15.58 1.97
C ILE A 634 30.79 15.81 1.45
N PRO A 635 31.04 16.55 0.36
CA PRO A 635 32.41 16.73 -0.15
C PRO A 635 33.36 17.41 0.85
N TYR A 636 32.83 18.32 1.68
CA TYR A 636 33.61 19.02 2.70
C TYR A 636 33.90 18.13 3.91
N MET A 637 32.97 17.25 4.28
CA MET A 637 33.17 16.26 5.34
C MET A 637 34.22 15.21 4.93
N GLU A 638 34.21 14.78 3.67
CA GLU A 638 35.22 13.87 3.12
C GLU A 638 36.60 14.52 3.13
N LYS A 639 36.71 15.77 2.67
CA LYS A 639 37.96 16.54 2.71
C LYS A 639 38.49 16.75 4.14
N GLU A 640 37.64 17.12 5.10
CA GLU A 640 38.04 17.25 6.51
C GLU A 640 38.54 15.91 7.07
N ARG A 641 37.90 14.80 6.70
CA ARG A 641 38.30 13.45 7.13
C ARG A 641 39.65 13.05 6.55
N GLU A 642 39.94 13.40 5.30
CA GLU A 642 41.24 13.19 4.66
C GLU A 642 42.33 14.06 5.31
N GLU A 643 42.07 15.34 5.54
CA GLU A 643 43.02 16.26 6.20
C GLU A 643 43.34 15.83 7.64
N ARG A 644 42.35 15.31 8.38
CA ARG A 644 42.58 14.73 9.71
C ARG A 644 43.38 13.43 9.65
N ARG A 645 43.12 12.56 8.67
CA ARG A 645 43.93 11.35 8.44
C ARG A 645 45.37 11.72 8.08
N ALA A 646 45.59 12.75 7.27
CA ALA A 646 46.92 13.25 6.93
C ALA A 646 47.65 13.87 8.14
N LYS A 647 46.94 14.58 9.02
CA LYS A 647 47.50 15.12 10.27
C LYS A 647 47.79 14.05 11.33
N GLN A 648 46.93 13.03 11.45
CA GLN A 648 47.12 11.92 12.40
C GLN A 648 48.12 10.87 11.91
N GLY A 649 48.29 10.72 10.59
CA GLY A 649 49.31 9.86 9.98
C GLY A 649 50.73 10.41 10.03
N SER A 650 50.95 11.56 10.69
CA SER A 650 52.28 12.19 10.84
C SER A 650 52.88 12.03 12.24
N THR A 651 52.22 11.31 13.16
CA THR A 651 52.64 11.21 14.57
C THR A 651 52.91 9.80 15.10
N GLU A 652 52.89 8.76 14.26
CA GLU A 652 53.23 7.37 14.67
C GLU A 652 54.57 6.85 14.13
N GLU A 653 55.40 7.68 13.49
CA GLU A 653 56.73 7.26 12.99
C GLU A 653 57.95 7.78 13.78
N GLU A 654 57.75 8.38 14.97
CA GLU A 654 58.87 8.85 15.82
C GLU A 654 58.78 8.42 17.30
N ALA A 655 58.39 7.17 17.56
CA ALA A 655 58.68 6.50 18.83
C ALA A 655 59.11 5.03 18.61
N ARG A 656 60.34 4.90 18.08
CA ARG A 656 61.37 3.83 18.21
C ARG A 656 60.98 2.42 18.68
N TYR A 657 61.50 1.45 17.91
CA TYR A 657 62.47 0.41 18.32
C TYR A 657 62.38 -0.17 19.73
#